data_AF-A0A9J6ZSV9-F1
#
_entry.id   AF-A0A9J6ZSV9-F1
#
_cell.length_a   1.000
_cell.length_b   1.000
_cell.length_c   1.000
_cell.angle_alpha   90.00
_cell.angle_beta   90.00
_cell.angle_gamma   90.00
#
_symmetry.space_group_name_H-M   'P 1'
#
loop_
_entity.id
_entity.type
_entity.pdbx_description
1 polymer ?
#
loop_
_entity_poly.entity_id
_entity_poly.type
_entity_poly.pdbx_seq_one_letter_code
_entity_poly.pdbx_strand_id
1 'polypeptide(L)'
;MGQKHPRGLYSLFFTEMWERFSYYGMRALLILYMTRQMLYGDTTAYGIYAAYTALVYATPFIGGIIADQILGYRKAIFLGGVMMAIGMFAMTIESQFFFFTGMAFIIIGNGFFKPNISSMVGKLYEPGDSRRDGGFTIFYMGINLGAFFSPLTCGLVGELFGWHYGFGLAGIGMIAGLINFSLSKKNFADDNGTPPNPALLTKSVFLGLSREMFIYIGTFVAVPLIGILLWNFNLLDHFLPPFVGLVFLALLIMSIRMTKIERERMWVIIVLAFFSITFWAFFEQAGSSITLFTDYNVNRQLFGFTLPTSIFQSVNPLFIILLAPIFSTLWIALSRRNREPNTPVKFAMGLVLLGLGFGAFVLGASLAGDNGMVSMIFLILGYMLHTSGELCLSPVGLSMVTRLAPAKLVSMIMGAWFLSIAMAQFLGGTIAKFTSTERFMETGLQYEAKAKFLGNDTFLIRTYVVNESDTLYSEPLAVTFEVAKGVGEVKVTNDTIFRVYRALKPGAEVRTGLRTPLLDPTGDLVTFDINGQAKYGSYTFENDEFVYNAYELPDSVLQAGVVDTISFRAFETEKQERVTYGEMIITISNEEVFAPVAINTALNVKVPASTAIKKSVSTINVLENFYVADGRELQLEMVSEPEGGYANFGNVMNPFVGPTKTIHIYSNVFFYLFIIALATGVVVFALSPLLNKWQHSDKEGQSE
;
A
#
# COMPACT_ATOMS: atom_id res chain seq x y z
N MET A 1 41.29 -17.25 18.93
CA MET A 1 41.35 -15.82 18.53
C MET A 1 40.90 -15.72 17.08
N GLY A 2 39.74 -15.13 16.82
CA GLY A 2 39.13 -15.14 15.48
C GLY A 2 39.94 -14.32 14.47
N GLN A 3 40.22 -14.91 13.31
CA GLN A 3 40.87 -14.21 12.20
C GLN A 3 40.04 -12.98 11.80
N LYS A 4 40.70 -11.83 11.55
CA LYS A 4 40.03 -10.60 11.13
C LYS A 4 39.38 -10.78 9.74
N HIS A 5 38.15 -10.29 9.57
CA HIS A 5 37.49 -10.27 8.26
C HIS A 5 38.08 -9.18 7.34
N PRO A 6 37.96 -9.32 6.00
CA PRO A 6 38.42 -8.32 5.05
C PRO A 6 37.80 -6.94 5.30
N ARG A 7 38.57 -5.86 5.11
CA ARG A 7 38.06 -4.48 5.28
C ARG A 7 36.85 -4.19 4.38
N GLY A 8 36.83 -4.77 3.18
CA GLY A 8 35.70 -4.68 2.27
C GLY A 8 34.38 -5.18 2.86
N LEU A 9 34.40 -6.12 3.83
CA LEU A 9 33.17 -6.60 4.47
C LEU A 9 32.48 -5.46 5.22
N TYR A 10 33.22 -4.69 6.02
CA TYR A 10 32.64 -3.58 6.79
C TYR A 10 32.09 -2.49 5.87
N SER A 11 32.78 -2.23 4.75
CA SER A 11 32.30 -1.31 3.72
C SER A 11 30.97 -1.77 3.11
N LEU A 12 30.84 -3.04 2.74
CA LEU A 12 29.59 -3.58 2.20
C LEU A 12 28.50 -3.65 3.27
N PHE A 13 28.84 -4.00 4.51
CA PHE A 13 27.94 -3.99 5.65
C PHE A 13 27.27 -2.63 5.85
N PHE A 14 28.04 -1.53 5.93
CA PHE A 14 27.46 -0.20 6.14
C PHE A 14 26.67 0.28 4.91
N THR A 15 27.13 -0.07 3.71
CA THR A 15 26.42 0.24 2.46
C THR A 15 25.04 -0.44 2.44
N GLU A 16 24.99 -1.72 2.79
CA GLU A 16 23.75 -2.49 2.90
C GLU A 16 22.87 -2.01 4.04
N MET A 17 23.43 -1.72 5.22
CA MET A 17 22.68 -1.21 6.36
C MET A 17 21.95 0.09 6.03
N TRP A 18 22.62 1.03 5.36
CA TRP A 18 22.03 2.29 4.94
C TRP A 18 20.98 2.14 3.84
N GLU A 19 21.20 1.25 2.88
CA GLU A 19 20.20 0.96 1.85
C GLU A 19 18.96 0.30 2.46
N ARG A 20 19.13 -0.66 3.39
CA ARG A 20 18.01 -1.29 4.11
C ARG A 20 17.29 -0.29 5.00
N PHE A 21 18.03 0.60 5.67
CA PHE A 21 17.43 1.71 6.41
C PHE A 21 16.52 2.56 5.51
N SER A 22 16.98 2.87 4.31
CA SER A 22 16.22 3.68 3.34
C SER A 22 14.97 2.96 2.87
N TYR A 23 15.12 1.70 2.43
CA TYR A 23 14.03 0.88 1.93
C TYR A 23 12.95 0.63 2.98
N TYR A 24 13.33 0.16 4.17
CA TYR A 24 12.37 -0.15 5.23
C TYR A 24 11.77 1.11 5.86
N GLY A 25 12.50 2.23 5.87
CA GLY A 25 11.99 3.53 6.33
C GLY A 25 10.87 4.06 5.42
N MET A 26 11.10 4.07 4.12
CA MET A 26 10.07 4.43 3.13
C MET A 26 8.90 3.43 3.17
N ARG A 27 9.20 2.12 3.19
CA ARG A 27 8.17 1.07 3.23
C ARG A 27 7.23 1.19 4.44
N ALA A 28 7.77 1.57 5.60
CA ALA A 28 6.97 1.76 6.81
C ALA A 28 5.98 2.93 6.70
N LEU A 29 6.28 3.92 5.86
CA LEU A 29 5.39 5.05 5.57
C LEU A 29 4.45 4.78 4.40
N LEU A 30 4.85 3.93 3.45
CA LEU A 30 4.22 3.81 2.14
C LEU A 30 2.69 3.61 2.19
N ILE A 31 2.22 2.61 2.94
CA ILE A 31 0.78 2.34 3.00
C ILE A 31 0.02 3.41 3.80
N LEU A 32 0.62 3.93 4.86
CA LEU A 32 0.03 4.99 5.69
C LEU A 32 -0.07 6.30 4.91
N TYR A 33 0.92 6.62 4.08
CA TYR A 33 0.90 7.78 3.19
C TYR A 33 -0.25 7.67 2.17
N MET A 34 -0.41 6.49 1.54
CA MET A 34 -1.50 6.26 0.59
C MET A 34 -2.88 6.42 1.24
N THR A 35 -3.07 5.89 2.45
CA THR A 35 -4.39 5.91 3.11
C THR A 35 -4.67 7.19 3.88
N ARG A 36 -3.66 7.88 4.43
CA ARG A 36 -3.86 9.09 5.22
C ARG A 36 -3.61 10.39 4.46
N GLN A 37 -2.63 10.46 3.56
CA GLN A 37 -2.31 11.68 2.80
C GLN A 37 -2.96 11.69 1.42
N MET A 38 -2.83 10.59 0.67
CA MET A 38 -3.39 10.49 -0.69
C MET A 38 -4.88 10.09 -0.68
N LEU A 39 -5.40 9.72 0.49
CA LEU A 39 -6.79 9.33 0.73
C LEU A 39 -7.28 8.17 -0.16
N TYR A 40 -6.37 7.31 -0.61
CA TYR A 40 -6.74 6.09 -1.31
C TYR A 40 -7.48 5.14 -0.36
N GLY A 41 -8.55 4.53 -0.87
CA GLY A 41 -9.23 3.45 -0.16
C GLY A 41 -8.30 2.25 0.07
N ASP A 42 -8.56 1.47 1.12
CA ASP A 42 -7.73 0.34 1.53
C ASP A 42 -7.44 -0.62 0.36
N THR A 43 -8.45 -0.95 -0.45
CA THR A 43 -8.33 -1.84 -1.63
C THR A 43 -7.30 -1.33 -2.65
N THR A 44 -7.34 -0.04 -2.95
CA THR A 44 -6.42 0.62 -3.88
C THR A 44 -5.01 0.68 -3.29
N ALA A 45 -4.88 1.07 -2.02
CA ALA A 45 -3.61 1.14 -1.32
C ALA A 45 -2.93 -0.25 -1.23
N TYR A 46 -3.68 -1.31 -0.90
CA TYR A 46 -3.19 -2.69 -0.89
C TYR A 46 -2.75 -3.16 -2.27
N GLY A 47 -3.50 -2.82 -3.32
CA GLY A 47 -3.17 -3.15 -4.70
C GLY A 47 -1.86 -2.51 -5.16
N ILE A 48 -1.70 -1.20 -4.95
CA ILE A 48 -0.47 -0.46 -5.28
C ILE A 48 0.71 -1.00 -4.46
N TYR A 49 0.52 -1.19 -3.15
CA TYR A 49 1.56 -1.71 -2.26
C TYR A 49 2.07 -3.09 -2.73
N ALA A 50 1.16 -3.99 -3.11
CA ALA A 50 1.51 -5.32 -3.57
C ALA A 50 2.17 -5.34 -4.95
N ALA A 51 1.75 -4.47 -5.86
CA ALA A 51 2.43 -4.30 -7.14
C ALA A 51 3.86 -3.79 -6.94
N TYR A 52 4.03 -2.80 -6.05
CA TYR A 52 5.35 -2.29 -5.67
C TYR A 52 6.24 -3.39 -5.12
N THR A 53 5.79 -4.13 -4.09
CA THR A 53 6.63 -5.18 -3.48
C THR A 53 6.89 -6.34 -4.44
N ALA A 54 5.91 -6.78 -5.24
CA ALA A 54 6.12 -7.82 -6.24
C ALA A 54 7.24 -7.46 -7.23
N LEU A 55 7.26 -6.21 -7.73
CA LEU A 55 8.28 -5.74 -8.66
C LEU A 55 9.66 -5.55 -7.99
N VAL A 56 9.70 -5.15 -6.72
CA VAL A 56 10.94 -5.10 -5.92
C VAL A 56 11.58 -6.49 -5.82
N TYR A 57 10.80 -7.57 -5.75
CA TYR A 57 11.33 -8.94 -5.72
C TYR A 57 11.60 -9.53 -7.11
N ALA A 58 10.94 -9.04 -8.16
CA ALA A 58 11.12 -9.52 -9.53
C ALA A 58 12.36 -8.91 -10.24
N THR A 59 12.54 -7.59 -10.12
CA THR A 59 13.60 -6.86 -10.85
C THR A 59 15.05 -7.23 -10.50
N PRO A 60 15.41 -7.72 -9.29
CA PRO A 60 16.76 -8.21 -8.97
C PRO A 60 17.29 -9.27 -9.93
N PHE A 61 16.41 -10.11 -10.49
CA PHE A 61 16.84 -11.12 -11.46
C PHE A 61 17.49 -10.48 -12.70
N ILE A 62 16.89 -9.40 -13.21
CA ILE A 62 17.36 -8.68 -14.40
C ILE A 62 18.66 -7.93 -14.09
N GLY A 63 18.69 -7.18 -12.98
CA GLY A 63 19.87 -6.41 -12.60
C GLY A 63 21.09 -7.26 -12.24
N GLY A 64 20.88 -8.47 -11.72
CA GLY A 64 21.93 -9.47 -11.50
C GLY A 64 22.55 -9.95 -12.81
N ILE A 65 21.74 -10.36 -13.79
CA ILE A 65 22.22 -10.80 -15.12
C ILE A 65 23.03 -9.71 -15.82
N ILE A 66 22.52 -8.48 -15.83
CA ILE A 66 23.21 -7.35 -16.47
C ILE A 66 24.59 -7.12 -15.83
N ALA A 67 24.68 -7.21 -14.49
CA ALA A 67 25.93 -7.02 -13.78
C ALA A 67 26.91 -8.19 -13.97
N ASP A 68 26.43 -9.43 -13.90
CA ASP A 68 27.23 -10.64 -14.08
C ASP A 68 27.85 -10.74 -15.47
N GLN A 69 27.14 -10.27 -16.50
CA GLN A 69 27.54 -10.45 -17.90
C GLN A 69 28.20 -9.20 -18.51
N ILE A 70 27.86 -8.00 -18.03
CA ILE A 70 28.22 -6.76 -18.73
C ILE A 70 28.76 -5.70 -17.78
N LEU A 71 27.95 -5.23 -16.82
CA LEU A 71 28.21 -3.98 -16.09
C LEU A 71 29.20 -4.12 -14.94
N GLY A 72 29.31 -5.32 -14.34
CA GLY A 72 30.04 -5.54 -13.09
C GLY A 72 29.29 -5.03 -11.85
N TYR A 73 29.55 -5.65 -10.70
CA TYR A 73 28.82 -5.36 -9.46
C TYR A 73 29.01 -3.93 -8.96
N ARG A 74 30.21 -3.37 -9.05
CA ARG A 74 30.48 -2.01 -8.53
C ARG A 74 29.64 -0.95 -9.23
N LYS A 75 29.58 -1.00 -10.56
CA LYS A 75 28.80 -0.06 -11.36
C LYS A 75 27.30 -0.29 -11.18
N ALA A 76 26.85 -1.54 -11.08
CA ALA A 76 25.45 -1.87 -10.82
C ALA A 76 24.98 -1.39 -9.44
N ILE A 77 25.75 -1.64 -8.38
CA ILE A 77 25.44 -1.17 -7.01
C ILE A 77 25.35 0.36 -6.98
N PHE A 78 26.30 1.05 -7.61
CA PHE A 78 26.29 2.51 -7.65
C PHE A 78 25.09 3.07 -8.43
N LEU A 79 24.82 2.54 -9.64
CA LEU A 79 23.64 2.90 -10.42
C LEU A 79 22.35 2.67 -9.63
N GLY A 80 22.22 1.48 -9.03
CA GLY A 80 21.04 1.09 -8.25
C GLY A 80 20.83 2.03 -7.06
N GLY A 81 21.88 2.35 -6.32
CA GLY A 81 21.81 3.28 -5.20
C GLY A 81 21.43 4.70 -5.62
N VAL A 82 21.95 5.20 -6.76
CA VAL A 82 21.58 6.52 -7.29
C VAL A 82 20.10 6.55 -7.68
N MET A 83 19.62 5.52 -8.36
CA MET A 83 18.20 5.40 -8.72
C MET A 83 17.30 5.39 -7.48
N MET A 84 17.65 4.61 -6.45
CA MET A 84 16.89 4.60 -5.19
C MET A 84 16.91 5.97 -4.50
N ALA A 85 18.04 6.66 -4.46
CA ALA A 85 18.13 7.99 -3.86
C ALA A 85 17.23 9.00 -4.59
N ILE A 86 17.26 9.02 -5.94
CA ILE A 86 16.35 9.85 -6.75
C ILE A 86 14.90 9.53 -6.41
N GLY A 87 14.55 8.25 -6.31
CA GLY A 87 13.18 7.84 -6.00
C GLY A 87 12.71 8.29 -4.62
N MET A 88 13.56 8.17 -3.58
CA MET A 88 13.22 8.63 -2.23
C MET A 88 13.04 10.15 -2.16
N PHE A 89 13.90 10.92 -2.84
CA PHE A 89 13.75 12.37 -2.90
C PHE A 89 12.58 12.81 -3.79
N ALA A 90 12.23 12.06 -4.83
CA ALA A 90 11.02 12.35 -5.59
C ALA A 90 9.78 12.25 -4.67
N MET A 91 9.73 11.26 -3.78
CA MET A 91 8.62 11.09 -2.83
C MET A 91 8.53 12.18 -1.75
N THR A 92 9.49 13.11 -1.64
CA THR A 92 9.34 14.26 -0.74
C THR A 92 8.42 15.33 -1.31
N ILE A 93 8.12 15.28 -2.62
CA ILE A 93 7.18 16.18 -3.27
C ILE A 93 5.80 15.50 -3.20
N GLU A 94 4.88 16.10 -2.45
CA GLU A 94 3.54 15.55 -2.19
C GLU A 94 2.64 15.64 -3.43
N SER A 95 2.88 14.75 -4.39
CA SER A 95 2.16 14.66 -5.67
C SER A 95 2.10 13.23 -6.14
N GLN A 96 0.95 12.81 -6.69
CA GLN A 96 0.76 11.45 -7.21
C GLN A 96 1.81 11.11 -8.28
N PHE A 97 2.11 12.04 -9.18
CA PHE A 97 3.11 11.84 -10.24
C PHE A 97 4.49 11.51 -9.66
N PHE A 98 4.95 12.30 -8.69
CA PHE A 98 6.24 12.10 -8.04
C PHE A 98 6.28 10.86 -7.16
N PHE A 99 5.16 10.50 -6.53
CA PHE A 99 5.00 9.27 -5.76
C PHE A 99 5.20 8.00 -6.61
N PHE A 100 4.46 7.87 -7.71
CA PHE A 100 4.59 6.70 -8.61
C PHE A 100 5.94 6.66 -9.33
N THR A 101 6.44 7.82 -9.76
CA THR A 101 7.77 7.93 -10.35
C THR A 101 8.85 7.53 -9.34
N GLY A 102 8.72 7.98 -8.08
CA GLY A 102 9.64 7.64 -7.00
C GLY A 102 9.69 6.13 -6.72
N MET A 103 8.53 5.48 -6.61
CA MET A 103 8.43 4.03 -6.48
C MET A 103 9.08 3.29 -7.67
N ALA A 104 8.88 3.76 -8.90
CA ALA A 104 9.50 3.16 -10.09
C ALA A 104 11.03 3.25 -10.05
N PHE A 105 11.57 4.41 -9.66
CA PHE A 105 13.01 4.59 -9.43
C PHE A 105 13.55 3.62 -8.37
N ILE A 106 12.83 3.43 -7.26
CA ILE A 106 13.23 2.53 -6.17
C ILE A 106 13.20 1.07 -6.62
N ILE A 107 12.16 0.64 -7.35
CA ILE A 107 12.05 -0.73 -7.91
C ILE A 107 13.27 -1.04 -8.78
N ILE A 108 13.54 -0.18 -9.77
CA ILE A 108 14.64 -0.38 -10.73
C ILE A 108 15.98 -0.32 -10.00
N GLY A 109 16.13 0.63 -9.07
CA GLY A 109 17.34 0.79 -8.28
C GLY A 109 17.65 -0.42 -7.40
N ASN A 110 16.65 -0.95 -6.70
CA ASN A 110 16.77 -2.20 -5.93
C ASN A 110 17.14 -3.38 -6.84
N GLY A 111 16.59 -3.44 -8.06
CA GLY A 111 16.93 -4.44 -9.06
C GLY A 111 18.43 -4.50 -9.38
N PHE A 112 19.10 -3.36 -9.50
CA PHE A 112 20.55 -3.29 -9.71
C PHE A 112 21.37 -3.43 -8.42
N PHE A 113 20.87 -2.96 -7.28
CA PHE A 113 21.65 -2.94 -6.05
C PHE A 113 21.69 -4.30 -5.37
N LYS A 114 20.52 -4.88 -5.10
CA LYS A 114 20.34 -6.01 -4.18
C LYS A 114 21.06 -7.31 -4.57
N PRO A 115 20.94 -7.82 -5.81
CA PRO A 115 21.60 -9.07 -6.18
C PRO A 115 23.12 -8.91 -6.20
N ASN A 116 23.61 -7.70 -6.48
CA ASN A 116 25.00 -7.44 -6.81
C ASN A 116 25.86 -7.17 -5.57
N ILE A 117 25.32 -6.50 -4.55
CA ILE A 117 26.04 -6.27 -3.29
C ILE A 117 26.31 -7.60 -2.54
N SER A 118 25.34 -8.51 -2.54
CA SER A 118 25.50 -9.85 -1.95
C SER A 118 26.55 -10.68 -2.68
N SER A 119 26.56 -10.64 -4.02
CA SER A 119 27.59 -11.30 -4.84
C SER A 119 28.99 -10.71 -4.60
N MET A 120 29.08 -9.41 -4.35
CA MET A 120 30.33 -8.73 -4.03
C MET A 120 30.92 -9.17 -2.69
N VAL A 121 30.08 -9.42 -1.67
CA VAL A 121 30.50 -10.02 -0.38
C VAL A 121 31.10 -11.40 -0.61
N GLY A 122 30.46 -12.24 -1.44
CA GLY A 122 30.94 -13.58 -1.75
C GLY A 122 32.34 -13.58 -2.36
N LYS A 123 32.66 -12.58 -3.20
CA LYS A 123 33.98 -12.40 -3.82
C LYS A 123 35.07 -11.83 -2.89
N LEU A 124 34.75 -11.49 -1.65
CA LEU A 124 35.77 -11.07 -0.66
C LEU A 124 36.58 -12.24 -0.11
N TYR A 125 36.08 -13.46 -0.30
CA TYR A 125 36.62 -14.68 0.27
C TYR A 125 37.04 -15.64 -0.84
N GLU A 126 38.21 -16.24 -0.69
CA GLU A 126 38.67 -17.29 -1.61
C GLU A 126 37.82 -18.57 -1.47
N PRO A 127 37.72 -19.42 -2.51
CA PRO A 127 37.08 -20.72 -2.40
C PRO A 127 37.68 -21.54 -1.25
N GLY A 128 36.84 -21.96 -0.29
CA GLY A 128 37.26 -22.73 0.89
C GLY A 128 37.61 -21.92 2.14
N ASP A 129 37.55 -20.58 2.08
CA ASP A 129 37.78 -19.73 3.26
C ASP A 129 36.66 -19.93 4.30
N SER A 130 37.02 -20.44 5.49
CA SER A 130 36.10 -20.73 6.60
C SER A 130 35.46 -19.48 7.20
N ARG A 131 35.98 -18.28 6.93
CA ARG A 131 35.41 -17.01 7.39
C ARG A 131 34.21 -16.55 6.56
N ARG A 132 33.97 -17.15 5.39
CA ARG A 132 32.92 -16.73 4.46
C ARG A 132 31.55 -16.71 5.12
N ASP A 133 31.17 -17.78 5.79
CA ASP A 133 29.85 -17.91 6.42
C ASP A 133 29.68 -16.90 7.57
N GLY A 134 30.73 -16.68 8.36
CA GLY A 134 30.77 -15.63 9.38
C GLY A 134 30.66 -14.22 8.78
N GLY A 135 31.26 -14.01 7.60
CA GLY A 135 31.13 -12.77 6.83
C GLY A 135 29.69 -12.51 6.38
N PHE A 136 29.01 -13.51 5.83
CA PHE A 136 27.59 -13.41 5.47
C PHE A 136 26.70 -13.17 6.69
N THR A 137 27.05 -13.74 7.85
CA THR A 137 26.34 -13.50 9.12
C THR A 137 26.46 -12.04 9.55
N ILE A 138 27.68 -11.48 9.52
CA ILE A 138 27.91 -10.06 9.82
C ILE A 138 27.14 -9.17 8.84
N PHE A 139 27.25 -9.45 7.54
CA PHE A 139 26.52 -8.72 6.51
C PHE A 139 25.00 -8.73 6.74
N TYR A 140 24.44 -9.88 7.10
CA TYR A 140 23.02 -10.05 7.43
C TYR A 140 22.59 -9.25 8.68
N MET A 141 23.47 -9.10 9.68
CA MET A 141 23.19 -8.22 10.82
C MET A 141 23.00 -6.76 10.39
N GLY A 142 23.72 -6.30 9.37
CA GLY A 142 23.56 -4.94 8.82
C GLY A 142 22.17 -4.71 8.26
N ILE A 143 21.60 -5.73 7.59
CA ILE A 143 20.24 -5.69 7.06
C ILE A 143 19.22 -5.45 8.18
N ASN A 144 19.30 -6.24 9.25
CA ASN A 144 18.36 -6.17 10.36
C ASN A 144 18.51 -4.90 11.17
N LEU A 145 19.73 -4.38 11.35
CA LEU A 145 19.95 -3.09 12.00
C LEU A 145 19.33 -1.95 11.20
N GLY A 146 19.51 -1.93 9.87
CA GLY A 146 18.86 -0.95 9.00
C GLY A 146 17.33 -1.01 9.13
N ALA A 147 16.76 -2.22 9.03
CA ALA A 147 15.32 -2.45 9.15
C ALA A 147 14.74 -2.12 10.53
N PHE A 148 15.53 -2.27 11.60
CA PHE A 148 15.12 -1.95 12.96
C PHE A 148 15.11 -0.44 13.22
N PHE A 149 16.16 0.28 12.81
CA PHE A 149 16.26 1.71 13.08
C PHE A 149 15.41 2.57 12.16
N SER A 150 15.08 2.09 10.95
CA SER A 150 14.39 2.92 9.98
C SER A 150 12.95 3.30 10.34
N PRO A 151 12.06 2.43 10.84
CA PRO A 151 10.72 2.86 11.21
C PRO A 151 10.73 3.68 12.51
N LEU A 152 11.71 3.43 13.40
CA LEU A 152 11.97 4.26 14.59
C LEU A 152 12.43 5.69 14.27
N THR A 153 12.88 5.95 13.04
CA THR A 153 13.39 7.25 12.61
C THR A 153 12.55 7.81 11.48
N CYS A 154 12.64 7.29 10.25
CA CYS A 154 11.83 7.73 9.11
C CYS A 154 10.32 7.64 9.39
N GLY A 155 9.88 6.54 10.01
CA GLY A 155 8.49 6.33 10.39
C GLY A 155 8.01 7.35 11.43
N LEU A 156 8.72 7.45 12.55
CA LEU A 156 8.49 8.42 13.62
C LEU A 156 8.46 9.86 13.09
N VAL A 157 9.46 10.25 12.30
CA VAL A 157 9.56 11.61 11.75
C VAL A 157 8.45 11.88 10.74
N GLY A 158 8.15 10.91 9.87
CA GLY A 158 7.11 11.02 8.86
C GLY A 158 5.72 11.23 9.46
N GLU A 159 5.36 10.45 10.47
CA GLU A 159 4.03 10.55 11.10
C GLU A 159 3.89 11.74 12.06
N LEU A 160 4.96 12.19 12.72
CA LEU A 160 4.87 13.29 13.70
C LEU A 160 5.14 14.68 13.11
N PHE A 161 6.02 14.79 12.12
CA PHE A 161 6.47 16.09 11.59
C PHE A 161 6.10 16.30 10.11
N GLY A 162 5.76 15.25 9.38
CA GLY A 162 5.32 15.32 7.98
C GLY A 162 5.98 14.27 7.09
N TRP A 163 5.19 13.73 6.16
CA TRP A 163 5.58 12.60 5.30
C TRP A 163 6.83 12.87 4.48
N HIS A 164 6.97 14.09 3.95
CA HIS A 164 8.12 14.51 3.15
C HIS A 164 9.44 14.44 3.95
N TYR A 165 9.42 14.72 5.26
CA TYR A 165 10.62 14.54 6.10
C TYR A 165 10.96 13.07 6.29
N GLY A 166 9.96 12.19 6.43
CA GLY A 166 10.15 10.75 6.53
C GLY A 166 10.76 10.15 5.26
N PHE A 167 10.23 10.48 4.09
CA PHE A 167 10.79 10.05 2.79
C PHE A 167 12.17 10.69 2.53
N GLY A 168 12.36 11.95 2.90
CA GLY A 168 13.63 12.66 2.78
C GLY A 168 14.72 12.03 3.64
N LEU A 169 14.40 11.61 4.86
CA LEU A 169 15.35 10.91 5.74
C LEU A 169 15.76 9.54 5.18
N ALA A 170 14.82 8.82 4.56
CA ALA A 170 15.15 7.61 3.81
C ALA A 170 16.11 7.92 2.63
N GLY A 171 15.87 9.02 1.89
CA GLY A 171 16.78 9.48 0.84
C GLY A 171 18.19 9.81 1.33
N ILE A 172 18.30 10.51 2.47
CA ILE A 172 19.58 10.82 3.13
C ILE A 172 20.32 9.53 3.51
N GLY A 173 19.61 8.54 4.04
CA GLY A 173 20.18 7.21 4.33
C GLY A 173 20.83 6.59 3.09
N MET A 174 20.14 6.64 1.94
CA MET A 174 20.66 6.05 0.70
C MET A 174 21.91 6.79 0.20
N ILE A 175 21.93 8.12 0.32
CA ILE A 175 23.11 8.94 0.01
C ILE A 175 24.28 8.58 0.94
N ALA A 176 24.05 8.38 2.23
CA ALA A 176 25.08 7.94 3.17
C ALA A 176 25.67 6.57 2.76
N GLY A 177 24.82 5.64 2.33
CA GLY A 177 25.23 4.36 1.77
C GLY A 177 26.11 4.51 0.51
N LEU A 178 25.70 5.35 -0.44
CA LEU A 178 26.46 5.64 -1.67
C LEU A 178 27.81 6.30 -1.40
N ILE A 179 27.86 7.27 -0.47
CA ILE A 179 29.10 7.92 -0.04
C ILE A 179 30.03 6.88 0.56
N ASN A 180 29.53 6.06 1.50
CA ASN A 180 30.31 4.99 2.13
C ASN A 180 30.87 4.01 1.08
N PHE A 181 30.04 3.57 0.11
CA PHE A 181 30.48 2.68 -0.96
C PHE A 181 31.57 3.31 -1.83
N SER A 182 31.41 4.59 -2.17
CA SER A 182 32.34 5.34 -3.02
C SER A 182 33.69 5.57 -2.36
N LEU A 183 33.70 5.97 -1.09
CA LEU A 183 34.91 6.16 -0.29
C LEU A 183 35.64 4.84 0.02
N SER A 184 34.90 3.73 -0.02
CA SER A 184 35.40 2.40 0.27
C SER A 184 36.00 1.66 -0.92
N LYS A 185 36.04 2.25 -2.13
CA LYS A 185 36.57 1.56 -3.34
C LYS A 185 37.97 0.94 -3.14
N LYS A 186 38.82 1.61 -2.36
CA LYS A 186 40.18 1.15 -2.00
C LYS A 186 40.22 -0.09 -1.08
N ASN A 187 39.10 -0.47 -0.48
CA ASN A 187 39.00 -1.61 0.43
C ASN A 187 38.69 -2.92 -0.31
N PHE A 188 38.50 -2.87 -1.63
CA PHE A 188 38.22 -4.01 -2.47
C PHE A 188 39.43 -4.31 -3.37
N ALA A 189 39.73 -5.59 -3.60
CA ALA A 189 40.74 -5.99 -4.59
C ALA A 189 40.36 -5.49 -5.99
N ASP A 190 41.30 -5.18 -6.87
CA ASP A 190 41.03 -4.51 -8.15
C ASP A 190 40.02 -5.25 -9.03
N ASP A 191 39.99 -6.58 -8.97
CA ASP A 191 39.08 -7.46 -9.72
C ASP A 191 37.70 -7.63 -9.07
N ASN A 192 37.56 -7.37 -7.78
CA ASN A 192 36.33 -7.63 -7.02
C ASN A 192 35.17 -6.74 -7.50
N GLY A 193 34.26 -7.31 -8.30
CA GLY A 193 33.06 -6.62 -8.78
C GLY A 193 33.29 -5.65 -9.95
N THR A 194 34.42 -5.73 -10.63
CA THR A 194 34.64 -5.01 -11.90
C THR A 194 33.89 -5.69 -13.06
N PRO A 195 33.70 -4.99 -14.19
CA PRO A 195 33.08 -5.58 -15.36
C PRO A 195 33.80 -6.84 -15.83
N PRO A 196 33.08 -7.93 -16.15
CA PRO A 196 33.69 -9.19 -16.59
C PRO A 196 34.45 -9.05 -17.92
N ASN A 197 34.01 -8.14 -18.80
CA ASN A 197 34.71 -7.82 -20.03
C ASN A 197 34.65 -6.30 -20.29
N PRO A 198 35.67 -5.54 -19.81
CA PRO A 198 35.71 -4.09 -19.96
C PRO A 198 35.70 -3.60 -21.42
N ALA A 199 36.26 -4.37 -22.36
CA ALA A 199 36.28 -4.01 -23.77
C ALA A 199 34.89 -4.09 -24.43
N LEU A 200 34.00 -4.96 -23.92
CA LEU A 200 32.63 -5.03 -24.42
C LEU A 200 31.79 -3.85 -23.97
N LEU A 201 32.07 -3.25 -22.81
CA LEU A 201 31.33 -2.07 -22.31
C LEU A 201 31.46 -0.86 -23.22
N THR A 202 32.66 -0.63 -23.76
CA THR A 202 32.98 0.51 -24.62
C THR A 202 32.61 0.28 -26.08
N LYS A 203 32.35 -0.97 -26.47
CA LYS A 203 31.92 -1.31 -27.83
C LYS A 203 30.56 -0.67 -28.14
N SER A 204 30.48 0.02 -29.27
CA SER A 204 29.23 0.59 -29.76
C SER A 204 28.24 -0.52 -30.15
N VAL A 205 26.96 -0.34 -29.80
CA VAL A 205 25.88 -1.27 -30.16
C VAL A 205 24.94 -0.67 -31.19
N PHE A 206 24.45 0.53 -30.89
CA PHE A 206 23.38 1.16 -31.66
C PHE A 206 23.55 2.68 -31.59
N LEU A 207 23.39 3.38 -32.73
CA LEU A 207 23.53 4.84 -32.87
C LEU A 207 24.85 5.42 -32.30
N GLY A 208 25.95 4.67 -32.35
CA GLY A 208 27.24 5.13 -31.80
C GLY A 208 27.34 5.06 -30.27
N LEU A 209 26.29 4.68 -29.55
CA LEU A 209 26.28 4.56 -28.09
C LEU A 209 27.00 3.29 -27.63
N SER A 210 27.79 3.41 -26.56
CA SER A 210 28.43 2.28 -25.89
C SER A 210 27.40 1.38 -25.20
N ARG A 211 27.74 0.10 -24.96
CA ARG A 211 26.88 -0.82 -24.18
C ARG A 211 26.53 -0.24 -22.81
N GLU A 212 27.49 0.41 -22.18
CA GLU A 212 27.30 1.05 -20.88
C GLU A 212 26.23 2.14 -20.92
N MET A 213 26.35 3.06 -21.89
CA MET A 213 25.39 4.16 -22.04
C MET A 213 24.00 3.64 -22.40
N PHE A 214 23.93 2.57 -23.20
CA PHE A 214 22.67 1.92 -23.53
C PHE A 214 21.98 1.33 -22.29
N ILE A 215 22.73 0.72 -21.36
CA ILE A 215 22.17 0.23 -20.09
C ILE A 215 21.63 1.40 -19.26
N TYR A 216 22.38 2.51 -19.16
CA TYR A 216 21.92 3.68 -18.41
C TYR A 216 20.66 4.30 -19.02
N ILE A 217 20.63 4.54 -20.33
CA ILE A 217 19.44 5.05 -21.01
C ILE A 217 18.26 4.08 -20.84
N GLY A 218 18.47 2.78 -21.07
CA GLY A 218 17.43 1.76 -20.88
C GLY A 218 16.88 1.73 -19.45
N THR A 219 17.75 1.96 -18.45
CA THR A 219 17.38 2.06 -17.03
C THR A 219 16.44 3.26 -16.79
N PHE A 220 16.76 4.44 -17.32
CA PHE A 220 15.90 5.63 -17.19
C PHE A 220 14.61 5.51 -18.02
N VAL A 221 14.65 4.89 -19.20
CA VAL A 221 13.46 4.61 -20.02
C VAL A 221 12.51 3.61 -19.34
N ALA A 222 13.04 2.68 -18.56
CA ALA A 222 12.21 1.75 -17.80
C ALA A 222 11.40 2.43 -16.67
N VAL A 223 11.83 3.59 -16.17
CA VAL A 223 11.15 4.31 -15.08
C VAL A 223 9.69 4.67 -15.44
N PRO A 224 9.40 5.39 -16.53
CA PRO A 224 8.01 5.70 -16.89
C PRO A 224 7.19 4.44 -17.18
N LEU A 225 7.80 3.37 -17.72
CA LEU A 225 7.09 2.10 -17.96
C LEU A 225 6.64 1.45 -16.66
N ILE A 226 7.52 1.38 -15.65
CA ILE A 226 7.18 0.88 -14.31
C ILE A 226 6.22 1.83 -13.60
N GLY A 227 6.38 3.15 -13.75
CA GLY A 227 5.48 4.15 -13.19
C GLY A 227 4.04 4.00 -13.72
N ILE A 228 3.87 3.84 -15.03
CA ILE A 228 2.57 3.58 -15.67
C ILE A 228 2.00 2.24 -15.19
N LEU A 229 2.84 1.21 -15.05
CA LEU A 229 2.42 -0.09 -14.53
C LEU A 229 1.92 0.00 -13.08
N LEU A 230 2.56 0.79 -12.22
CA LEU A 230 2.12 1.01 -10.84
C LEU A 230 0.85 1.86 -10.77
N TRP A 231 0.74 2.90 -11.61
CA TRP A 231 -0.48 3.70 -11.74
C TRP A 231 -1.67 2.82 -12.12
N ASN A 232 -1.42 1.84 -13.00
CA ASN A 232 -2.39 0.86 -13.47
C ASN A 232 -2.12 -0.52 -12.83
N PHE A 233 -1.95 -0.58 -11.52
CA PHE A 233 -1.51 -1.79 -10.81
C PHE A 233 -2.35 -3.04 -11.11
N ASN A 234 -3.65 -2.88 -11.45
CA ASN A 234 -4.54 -3.98 -11.87
C ASN A 234 -4.01 -4.73 -13.11
N LEU A 235 -3.15 -4.11 -13.93
CA LEU A 235 -2.49 -4.80 -15.05
C LEU A 235 -1.68 -6.01 -14.56
N LEU A 236 -1.06 -5.96 -13.37
CA LEU A 236 -0.31 -7.10 -12.85
C LEU A 236 -1.19 -8.34 -12.65
N ASP A 237 -2.48 -8.17 -12.34
CA ASP A 237 -3.43 -9.27 -12.15
C ASP A 237 -3.52 -10.15 -13.40
N HIS A 238 -3.35 -9.55 -14.58
CA HIS A 238 -3.43 -10.24 -15.87
C HIS A 238 -2.11 -10.87 -16.32
N PHE A 239 -0.96 -10.40 -15.84
CA PHE A 239 0.36 -10.84 -16.33
C PHE A 239 1.11 -11.73 -15.34
N LEU A 240 1.16 -11.35 -14.07
CA LEU A 240 2.05 -12.02 -13.10
C LEU A 240 1.59 -13.44 -12.75
N PRO A 241 0.32 -13.69 -12.35
CA PRO A 241 -0.12 -15.05 -12.02
C PRO A 241 -0.03 -16.04 -13.20
N PRO A 242 -0.47 -15.70 -14.43
CA PRO A 242 -0.32 -16.60 -15.57
C PRO A 242 1.15 -16.88 -15.91
N PHE A 243 2.02 -15.87 -15.81
CA PHE A 243 3.45 -16.04 -16.07
C PHE A 243 4.10 -16.97 -15.04
N VAL A 244 3.83 -16.77 -13.74
CA VAL A 244 4.32 -17.66 -12.69
C VAL A 244 3.79 -19.09 -12.91
N GLY A 245 2.49 -19.24 -13.19
CA GLY A 245 1.88 -20.53 -13.48
C GLY A 245 2.54 -21.24 -14.67
N LEU A 246 2.82 -20.51 -15.74
CA LEU A 246 3.51 -21.04 -16.92
C LEU A 246 4.95 -21.45 -16.61
N VAL A 247 5.70 -20.66 -15.83
CA VAL A 247 7.07 -21.02 -15.42
C VAL A 247 7.07 -22.30 -14.60
N PHE A 248 6.20 -22.42 -13.59
CA PHE A 248 6.11 -23.62 -12.76
C PHE A 248 5.60 -24.85 -13.53
N LEU A 249 4.66 -24.66 -14.47
CA LEU A 249 4.23 -25.71 -15.39
C LEU A 249 5.37 -26.17 -16.31
N ALA A 250 6.16 -25.23 -16.85
CA ALA A 250 7.33 -25.55 -17.67
C ALA A 250 8.38 -26.33 -16.86
N LEU A 251 8.63 -25.95 -15.60
CA LEU A 251 9.50 -26.70 -14.70
C LEU A 251 8.98 -28.11 -14.43
N LEU A 252 7.67 -28.27 -14.23
CA LEU A 252 7.04 -29.57 -14.03
C LEU A 252 7.19 -30.46 -15.27
N ILE A 253 6.88 -29.96 -16.47
CA ILE A 253 7.03 -30.70 -17.73
C ILE A 253 8.50 -31.06 -17.98
N MET A 254 9.41 -30.12 -17.74
CA MET A 254 10.84 -30.34 -17.89
C MET A 254 11.34 -31.44 -16.93
N SER A 255 10.84 -31.47 -15.69
CA SER A 255 11.23 -32.47 -14.69
C SER A 255 10.93 -33.91 -15.14
N ILE A 256 9.89 -34.13 -15.94
CA ILE A 256 9.50 -35.47 -16.42
C ILE A 256 10.57 -36.07 -17.34
N ARG A 257 11.32 -35.21 -18.05
CA ARG A 257 12.40 -35.62 -18.97
C ARG A 257 13.75 -35.80 -18.27
N MET A 258 13.84 -35.55 -16.97
CA MET A 258 15.07 -35.68 -16.19
C MET A 258 15.27 -37.09 -15.65
N THR A 259 16.48 -37.38 -15.16
CA THR A 259 16.76 -38.62 -14.42
C THR A 259 15.88 -38.73 -13.17
N LYS A 260 15.70 -39.95 -12.63
CA LYS A 260 14.84 -40.16 -11.44
C LYS A 260 15.25 -39.24 -10.28
N ILE A 261 16.55 -39.16 -9.99
CA ILE A 261 17.09 -38.34 -8.91
C ILE A 261 16.83 -36.85 -9.15
N GLU A 262 17.17 -36.34 -10.34
CA GLU A 262 16.92 -34.92 -10.68
C GLU A 262 15.43 -34.57 -10.66
N ARG A 263 14.57 -35.46 -11.15
CA ARG A 263 13.12 -35.27 -11.17
C ARG A 263 12.53 -35.19 -9.76
N GLU A 264 12.89 -36.12 -8.88
CA GLU A 264 12.41 -36.14 -7.49
C GLU A 264 12.87 -34.88 -6.74
N ARG A 265 14.12 -34.44 -6.95
CA ARG A 265 14.63 -33.18 -6.41
C ARG A 265 13.88 -31.96 -6.94
N MET A 266 13.57 -31.92 -8.24
CA MET A 266 12.76 -30.86 -8.83
C MET A 266 11.36 -30.81 -8.24
N TRP A 267 10.72 -31.96 -8.01
CA TRP A 267 9.41 -32.01 -7.36
C TRP A 267 9.45 -31.47 -5.94
N VAL A 268 10.50 -31.76 -5.17
CA VAL A 268 10.70 -31.14 -3.85
C VAL A 268 10.75 -29.62 -3.94
N ILE A 269 11.50 -29.06 -4.89
CA ILE A 269 11.60 -27.61 -5.08
C ILE A 269 10.24 -27.01 -5.43
N ILE A 270 9.51 -27.62 -6.37
CA ILE A 270 8.18 -27.13 -6.80
C ILE A 270 7.19 -27.15 -5.65
N VAL A 271 7.12 -28.27 -4.90
CA VAL A 271 6.20 -28.43 -3.76
C VAL A 271 6.55 -27.45 -2.64
N LEU A 272 7.83 -27.32 -2.29
CA LEU A 272 8.25 -26.40 -1.22
C LEU A 272 8.14 -24.93 -1.64
N ALA A 273 8.28 -24.61 -2.93
CA ALA A 273 8.02 -23.27 -3.45
C ALA A 273 6.55 -22.88 -3.28
N PHE A 274 5.62 -23.80 -3.57
CA PHE A 274 4.18 -23.57 -3.30
C PHE A 274 3.92 -23.23 -1.83
N PHE A 275 4.48 -24.01 -0.90
CA PHE A 275 4.35 -23.71 0.53
C PHE A 275 5.07 -22.43 0.96
N SER A 276 6.18 -22.10 0.30
CA SER A 276 6.87 -20.82 0.50
C SER A 276 6.02 -19.63 0.06
N ILE A 277 5.27 -19.76 -1.05
CA ILE A 277 4.33 -18.73 -1.51
C ILE A 277 3.30 -18.45 -0.42
N THR A 278 2.69 -19.51 0.14
CA THR A 278 1.72 -19.36 1.23
C THR A 278 2.33 -18.67 2.45
N PHE A 279 3.52 -19.10 2.88
CA PHE A 279 4.19 -18.48 4.02
C PHE A 279 4.43 -16.98 3.79
N TRP A 280 5.03 -16.61 2.66
CA TRP A 280 5.36 -15.21 2.41
C TRP A 280 4.12 -14.35 2.13
N ALA A 281 3.08 -14.86 1.47
CA ALA A 281 1.85 -14.09 1.26
C ALA A 281 1.19 -13.69 2.60
N PHE A 282 1.31 -14.56 3.60
CA PHE A 282 0.75 -14.35 4.93
C PHE A 282 1.69 -13.50 5.81
N PHE A 283 2.99 -13.76 5.73
CA PHE A 283 4.00 -12.99 6.47
C PHE A 283 4.02 -11.51 6.03
N GLU A 284 3.84 -11.26 4.73
CA GLU A 284 3.90 -9.91 4.14
C GLU A 284 2.66 -9.05 4.41
N GLN A 285 1.65 -9.61 5.09
CA GLN A 285 0.58 -8.82 5.70
C GLN A 285 1.12 -7.77 6.67
N ALA A 286 2.32 -7.99 7.25
CA ALA A 286 3.01 -7.08 8.17
C ALA A 286 3.03 -5.62 7.69
N GLY A 287 3.39 -5.41 6.42
CA GLY A 287 3.48 -4.08 5.84
C GLY A 287 2.20 -3.59 5.14
N SER A 288 1.14 -4.40 5.14
CA SER A 288 -0.15 -4.07 4.52
C SER A 288 -1.29 -4.13 5.54
N SER A 289 -2.08 -5.19 5.55
CA SER A 289 -3.27 -5.31 6.41
C SER A 289 -2.96 -5.24 7.91
N ILE A 290 -1.83 -5.79 8.38
CA ILE A 290 -1.44 -5.70 9.78
C ILE A 290 -1.03 -4.25 10.14
N THR A 291 -0.44 -3.50 9.21
CA THR A 291 -0.13 -2.08 9.43
C THR A 291 -1.42 -1.26 9.58
N LEU A 292 -2.42 -1.45 8.72
CA LEU A 292 -3.70 -0.75 8.85
C LEU A 292 -4.53 -1.25 10.05
N PHE A 293 -4.49 -2.55 10.38
CA PHE A 293 -5.03 -3.08 11.64
C PHE A 293 -4.37 -2.42 12.86
N THR A 294 -3.06 -2.22 12.83
CA THR A 294 -2.33 -1.52 13.90
C THR A 294 -2.78 -0.07 14.02
N ASP A 295 -3.06 0.57 12.88
CA ASP A 295 -3.57 1.93 12.88
C ASP A 295 -4.99 2.03 13.46
N TYR A 296 -5.88 1.15 12.98
CA TYR A 296 -7.32 1.27 13.19
C TYR A 296 -7.79 0.59 14.48
N ASN A 297 -7.12 -0.47 14.92
CA ASN A 297 -7.64 -1.40 15.92
C ASN A 297 -6.68 -1.71 17.06
N VAL A 298 -5.47 -1.19 17.08
CA VAL A 298 -4.52 -1.46 18.17
C VAL A 298 -4.40 -0.23 19.07
N ASN A 299 -4.52 -0.42 20.38
CA ASN A 299 -4.25 0.63 21.36
C ASN A 299 -2.73 0.89 21.40
N ARG A 300 -2.33 2.03 20.84
CA ARG A 300 -0.95 2.49 20.71
C ARG A 300 -0.49 3.44 21.84
N GLN A 301 -1.30 3.62 22.89
CA GLN A 301 -0.93 4.46 24.03
C GLN A 301 0.12 3.76 24.89
N LEU A 302 1.25 4.42 25.12
CA LEU A 302 2.32 3.97 26.01
C LEU A 302 2.87 5.18 26.78
N PHE A 303 2.86 5.11 28.12
CA PHE A 303 3.32 6.21 29.00
C PHE A 303 2.70 7.59 28.71
N GLY A 304 1.43 7.63 28.29
CA GLY A 304 0.73 8.88 27.94
C GLY A 304 1.04 9.43 26.55
N PHE A 305 1.82 8.71 25.75
CA PHE A 305 2.13 9.06 24.36
C PHE A 305 1.55 8.01 23.40
N THR A 306 0.99 8.46 22.27
CA THR A 306 0.51 7.57 21.22
C THR A 306 1.65 7.22 20.27
N LEU A 307 2.10 5.98 20.31
CA LEU A 307 3.14 5.49 19.41
C LEU A 307 2.67 5.55 17.95
N PRO A 308 3.43 6.16 17.03
CA PRO A 308 3.17 6.08 15.60
C PRO A 308 3.06 4.64 15.08
N THR A 309 2.20 4.42 14.09
CA THR A 309 1.89 3.08 13.58
C THR A 309 3.10 2.42 12.92
N SER A 310 3.88 3.21 12.18
CA SER A 310 5.08 2.77 11.46
C SER A 310 6.14 2.12 12.37
N ILE A 311 6.24 2.54 13.63
CA ILE A 311 7.21 2.02 14.61
C ILE A 311 7.07 0.51 14.80
N PHE A 312 5.85 -0.02 14.72
CA PHE A 312 5.58 -1.44 14.92
C PHE A 312 6.22 -2.33 13.85
N GLN A 313 6.58 -1.78 12.67
CA GLN A 313 7.37 -2.53 11.68
C GLN A 313 8.80 -2.83 12.15
N SER A 314 9.29 -2.16 13.20
CA SER A 314 10.59 -2.44 13.83
C SER A 314 10.56 -3.69 14.72
N VAL A 315 9.37 -4.21 15.06
CA VAL A 315 9.22 -5.34 15.99
C VAL A 315 9.73 -6.64 15.37
N ASN A 316 9.48 -6.88 14.08
CA ASN A 316 10.03 -8.05 13.37
C ASN A 316 11.57 -8.07 13.38
N PRO A 317 12.29 -7.05 12.86
CA PRO A 317 13.75 -7.07 12.86
C PRO A 317 14.35 -7.08 14.28
N LEU A 318 13.68 -6.49 15.28
CA LEU A 318 14.06 -6.65 16.68
C LEU A 318 14.06 -8.12 17.10
N PHE A 319 12.97 -8.85 16.82
CA PHE A 319 12.90 -10.27 17.13
C PHE A 319 13.88 -11.11 16.30
N ILE A 320 14.20 -10.74 15.06
CA ILE A 320 15.27 -11.42 14.31
C ILE A 320 16.60 -11.27 15.06
N ILE A 321 16.96 -10.05 15.46
CA ILE A 321 18.21 -9.78 16.19
C ILE A 321 18.28 -10.58 17.50
N LEU A 322 17.18 -10.65 18.25
CA LEU A 322 17.12 -11.34 19.54
C LEU A 322 17.07 -12.88 19.40
N LEU A 323 16.27 -13.39 18.46
CA LEU A 323 15.95 -14.82 18.36
C LEU A 323 16.88 -15.58 17.40
N ALA A 324 17.46 -14.95 16.38
CA ALA A 324 18.32 -15.66 15.42
C ALA A 324 19.50 -16.40 16.08
N PRO A 325 20.25 -15.81 17.05
CA PRO A 325 21.29 -16.54 17.78
C PRO A 325 20.75 -17.74 18.57
N ILE A 326 19.55 -17.60 19.14
CA ILE A 326 18.88 -18.66 19.90
C ILE A 326 18.49 -19.82 18.97
N PHE A 327 17.87 -19.52 17.83
CA PHE A 327 17.51 -20.53 16.83
C PHE A 327 18.76 -21.21 16.23
N SER A 328 19.81 -20.45 15.92
CA SER A 328 21.06 -21.01 15.41
C SER A 328 21.70 -21.97 16.42
N THR A 329 21.75 -21.61 17.70
CA THR A 329 22.32 -22.47 18.74
C THR A 329 21.45 -23.69 19.00
N LEU A 330 20.13 -23.55 18.94
CA LEU A 330 19.16 -24.66 19.00
C LEU A 330 19.41 -25.68 17.88
N TRP A 331 19.55 -25.23 16.63
CA TRP A 331 19.81 -26.11 15.49
C TRP A 331 21.13 -26.85 15.64
N ILE A 332 22.20 -26.17 16.04
CA ILE A 332 23.50 -26.80 16.29
C ILE A 332 23.39 -27.84 17.42
N ALA A 333 22.69 -27.52 18.51
CA ALA A 333 22.52 -28.44 19.63
C ALA A 333 21.71 -29.69 19.26
N LEU A 334 20.67 -29.55 18.44
CA LEU A 334 19.89 -30.66 17.91
C LEU A 334 20.68 -31.47 16.88
N SER A 335 21.46 -30.82 16.02
CA SER A 335 22.33 -31.46 15.03
C SER A 335 23.38 -32.35 15.69
N ARG A 336 24.03 -31.86 16.77
CA ARG A 336 24.95 -32.65 17.60
C ARG A 336 24.30 -33.89 18.25
N ARG A 337 22.98 -33.90 18.38
CA ARG A 337 22.19 -35.02 18.92
C ARG A 337 21.53 -35.85 17.83
N ASN A 338 21.83 -35.61 16.55
CA ASN A 338 21.15 -36.20 15.38
C ASN A 338 19.61 -36.05 15.42
N ARG A 339 19.11 -34.94 15.98
CA ARG A 339 17.69 -34.60 16.12
C ARG A 339 17.31 -33.30 15.42
N GLU A 340 18.19 -32.78 14.55
CA GLU A 340 17.86 -31.60 13.77
C GLU A 340 16.69 -31.91 12.83
N PRO A 341 15.60 -31.11 12.84
CA PRO A 341 14.50 -31.31 11.91
C PRO A 341 14.96 -31.11 10.47
N ASN A 342 14.51 -31.98 9.56
CA ASN A 342 14.80 -31.84 8.13
C ASN A 342 14.09 -30.61 7.53
N THR A 343 14.46 -30.23 6.30
CA THR A 343 13.93 -29.01 5.65
C THR A 343 12.40 -28.98 5.58
N PRO A 344 11.69 -30.04 5.11
CA PRO A 344 10.23 -30.05 5.13
C PRO A 344 9.62 -29.85 6.53
N VAL A 345 10.19 -30.47 7.58
CA VAL A 345 9.69 -30.27 8.96
C VAL A 345 9.91 -28.83 9.42
N LYS A 346 11.04 -28.20 9.09
CA LYS A 346 11.26 -26.78 9.40
C LYS A 346 10.27 -25.86 8.67
N PHE A 347 9.90 -26.18 7.43
CA PHE A 347 8.82 -25.48 6.71
C PHE A 347 7.47 -25.63 7.43
N ALA A 348 7.13 -26.85 7.86
CA ALA A 348 5.92 -27.11 8.62
C ALA A 348 5.88 -26.31 9.93
N MET A 349 6.99 -26.30 10.70
CA MET A 349 7.13 -25.49 11.91
C MET A 349 6.95 -24.00 11.61
N GLY A 350 7.54 -23.50 10.52
CA GLY A 350 7.39 -22.12 10.07
C GLY A 350 5.93 -21.73 9.84
N LEU A 351 5.20 -22.54 9.07
CA LEU A 351 3.78 -22.32 8.78
C LEU A 351 2.88 -22.45 10.02
N VAL A 352 3.17 -23.39 10.92
CA VAL A 352 2.43 -23.52 12.18
C VAL A 352 2.65 -22.28 13.06
N LEU A 353 3.88 -21.81 13.22
CA LEU A 353 4.19 -20.60 13.98
C LEU A 353 3.57 -19.34 13.36
N LEU A 354 3.57 -19.24 12.03
CA LEU A 354 2.87 -18.18 11.31
C LEU A 354 1.37 -18.18 11.60
N GLY A 355 0.75 -19.36 11.53
CA GLY A 355 -0.64 -19.56 11.93
C GLY A 355 -0.89 -19.11 13.36
N LEU A 356 -0.12 -19.63 14.33
CA LEU A 356 -0.24 -19.23 15.74
C LEU A 356 -0.09 -17.72 15.94
N GLY A 357 0.74 -17.03 15.16
CA GLY A 357 0.82 -15.57 15.19
C GLY A 357 -0.46 -14.88 14.73
N PHE A 358 -1.12 -15.37 13.67
CA PHE A 358 -2.47 -14.91 13.33
C PHE A 358 -3.50 -15.28 14.40
N GLY A 359 -3.36 -16.44 15.04
CA GLY A 359 -4.16 -16.84 16.19
C GLY A 359 -4.02 -15.86 17.36
N ALA A 360 -2.83 -15.29 17.58
CA ALA A 360 -2.63 -14.23 18.58
C ALA A 360 -3.40 -12.95 18.23
N PHE A 361 -3.46 -12.56 16.95
CA PHE A 361 -4.27 -11.41 16.51
C PHE A 361 -5.77 -11.67 16.68
N VAL A 362 -6.25 -12.87 16.33
CA VAL A 362 -7.65 -13.27 16.54
C VAL A 362 -8.02 -13.28 18.02
N LEU A 363 -7.15 -13.83 18.87
CA LEU A 363 -7.34 -13.81 20.32
C LEU A 363 -7.38 -12.37 20.83
N GLY A 364 -6.45 -11.52 20.39
CA GLY A 364 -6.44 -10.11 20.73
C GLY A 364 -7.72 -9.39 20.30
N ALA A 365 -8.22 -9.67 19.10
CA ALA A 365 -9.48 -9.12 18.60
C ALA A 365 -10.71 -9.59 19.40
N SER A 366 -10.72 -10.85 19.85
CA SER A 366 -11.79 -11.37 20.72
C SER A 366 -11.79 -10.76 22.13
N LEU A 367 -10.64 -10.21 22.54
CA LEU A 367 -10.43 -9.54 23.82
C LEU A 367 -10.35 -8.00 23.65
N ALA A 368 -10.80 -7.48 22.51
CA ALA A 368 -10.87 -6.04 22.29
C ALA A 368 -11.81 -5.39 23.32
N GLY A 369 -11.47 -4.19 23.78
CA GLY A 369 -12.34 -3.43 24.66
C GLY A 369 -13.62 -2.97 23.97
N ASP A 370 -14.57 -2.40 24.72
CA ASP A 370 -15.85 -1.90 24.18
C ASP A 370 -15.68 -0.85 23.08
N ASN A 371 -14.51 -0.18 23.03
CA ASN A 371 -14.12 0.76 21.98
C ASN A 371 -13.55 0.08 20.72
N GLY A 372 -13.50 -1.25 20.65
CA GLY A 372 -12.98 -2.03 19.52
C GLY A 372 -11.45 -2.04 19.41
N MET A 373 -10.74 -1.61 20.46
CA MET A 373 -9.28 -1.54 20.48
C MET A 373 -8.66 -2.77 21.14
N VAL A 374 -7.65 -3.33 20.47
CA VAL A 374 -6.85 -4.49 20.86
C VAL A 374 -5.59 -4.04 21.57
N SER A 375 -5.20 -4.75 22.63
CA SER A 375 -3.94 -4.48 23.31
C SER A 375 -2.74 -4.75 22.40
N MET A 376 -1.77 -3.83 22.36
CA MET A 376 -0.54 -3.97 21.56
C MET A 376 0.27 -5.23 21.89
N ILE A 377 0.08 -5.85 23.06
CA ILE A 377 0.80 -7.09 23.42
C ILE A 377 0.49 -8.24 22.47
N PHE A 378 -0.73 -8.31 21.94
CA PHE A 378 -1.11 -9.33 20.96
C PHE A 378 -0.45 -9.09 19.60
N LEU A 379 -0.28 -7.82 19.23
CA LEU A 379 0.47 -7.44 18.05
C LEU A 379 1.94 -7.87 18.18
N ILE A 380 2.58 -7.54 19.30
CA ILE A 380 3.97 -7.92 19.60
C ILE A 380 4.13 -9.44 19.63
N LEU A 381 3.22 -10.17 20.27
CA LEU A 381 3.21 -11.63 20.31
C LEU A 381 3.07 -12.25 18.91
N GLY A 382 2.16 -11.73 18.08
CA GLY A 382 1.99 -12.20 16.72
C GLY A 382 3.25 -11.99 15.88
N TYR A 383 3.88 -10.80 15.97
CA TYR A 383 5.18 -10.54 15.32
C TYR A 383 6.28 -11.48 15.83
N MET A 384 6.35 -11.77 17.14
CA MET A 384 7.32 -12.71 17.69
C MET A 384 7.15 -14.12 17.10
N LEU A 385 5.90 -14.59 16.98
CA LEU A 385 5.57 -15.91 16.42
C LEU A 385 5.84 -15.96 14.91
N HIS A 386 5.44 -14.95 14.16
CA HIS A 386 5.74 -14.82 12.73
C HIS A 386 7.26 -14.84 12.47
N THR A 387 8.01 -14.08 13.26
CA THR A 387 9.48 -14.02 13.17
C THR A 387 10.13 -15.36 13.54
N SER A 388 9.61 -16.04 14.56
CA SER A 388 10.08 -17.40 14.91
C SER A 388 9.82 -18.39 13.76
N GLY A 389 8.70 -18.24 13.06
CA GLY A 389 8.39 -19.03 11.87
C GLY A 389 9.33 -18.73 10.70
N GLU A 390 9.64 -17.44 10.49
CA GLU A 390 10.61 -17.00 9.48
C GLU A 390 12.00 -17.61 9.73
N LEU A 391 12.45 -17.63 10.98
CA LEU A 391 13.73 -18.25 11.38
C LEU A 391 13.77 -19.78 11.20
N CYS A 392 12.61 -20.43 11.06
CA CYS A 392 12.53 -21.85 10.69
C CYS A 392 12.65 -22.05 9.16
N LEU A 393 11.96 -21.22 8.36
CA LEU A 393 11.78 -21.43 6.93
C LEU A 393 12.85 -20.73 6.06
N SER A 394 13.16 -19.47 6.36
CA SER A 394 13.95 -18.59 5.48
C SER A 394 15.37 -19.11 5.20
N PRO A 395 16.18 -19.52 6.21
CA PRO A 395 17.56 -19.98 5.96
C PRO A 395 17.64 -21.26 5.12
N VAL A 396 16.63 -22.14 5.25
CA VAL A 396 16.66 -23.47 4.63
C VAL A 396 16.08 -23.49 3.21
N GLY A 397 15.17 -22.57 2.88
CA GLY A 397 14.55 -22.49 1.55
C GLY A 397 15.57 -22.23 0.44
N LEU A 398 16.36 -21.15 0.58
CA LEU A 398 17.35 -20.77 -0.44
C LEU A 398 18.50 -21.78 -0.56
N SER A 399 18.98 -22.30 0.57
CA SER A 399 20.02 -23.34 0.60
C SER A 399 19.58 -24.62 -0.12
N MET A 400 18.32 -25.03 0.08
CA MET A 400 17.77 -26.23 -0.52
C MET A 400 17.66 -26.12 -2.04
N VAL A 401 17.20 -24.99 -2.58
CA VAL A 401 17.12 -24.76 -4.03
C VAL A 401 18.47 -24.95 -4.70
N THR A 402 19.51 -24.31 -4.17
CA THR A 402 20.87 -24.40 -4.75
C THR A 402 21.48 -25.80 -4.65
N ARG A 403 21.12 -26.58 -3.63
CA ARG A 403 21.62 -27.96 -3.43
C ARG A 403 20.90 -29.00 -4.29
N LEU A 404 19.59 -28.82 -4.51
CA LEU A 404 18.75 -29.79 -5.20
C LEU A 404 18.64 -29.53 -6.70
N ALA A 405 18.82 -28.28 -7.14
CA ALA A 405 18.77 -27.91 -8.54
C ALA A 405 19.87 -28.63 -9.36
N PRO A 406 19.56 -29.14 -10.57
CA PRO A 406 20.57 -29.65 -11.49
C PRO A 406 21.60 -28.57 -11.83
N ALA A 407 22.89 -28.93 -11.90
CA ALA A 407 24.00 -27.98 -12.07
C ALA A 407 23.84 -27.05 -13.28
N LYS A 408 23.22 -27.53 -14.36
CA LYS A 408 22.97 -26.75 -15.60
C LYS A 408 21.80 -25.77 -15.49
N LEU A 409 20.94 -25.91 -14.48
CA LEU A 409 19.66 -25.20 -14.37
C LEU A 409 19.53 -24.37 -13.07
N VAL A 410 20.58 -24.32 -12.24
CA VAL A 410 20.56 -23.63 -10.94
C VAL A 410 20.05 -22.19 -11.06
N SER A 411 20.54 -21.42 -12.02
CA SER A 411 20.12 -20.02 -12.20
C SER A 411 18.66 -19.88 -12.62
N MET A 412 18.15 -20.78 -13.47
CA MET A 412 16.75 -20.78 -13.90
C MET A 412 15.83 -21.11 -12.72
N ILE A 413 16.18 -22.12 -11.93
CA ILE A 413 15.39 -22.56 -10.78
C ILE A 413 15.44 -21.51 -9.66
N MET A 414 16.59 -20.86 -9.46
CA MET A 414 16.70 -19.72 -8.56
C MET A 414 15.81 -18.55 -9.01
N GLY A 415 15.77 -18.27 -10.32
CA GLY A 415 14.85 -17.29 -10.90
C GLY A 415 13.38 -17.64 -10.61
N ALA A 416 12.99 -18.89 -10.78
CA ALA A 416 11.64 -19.36 -10.44
C ALA A 416 11.35 -19.27 -8.92
N TRP A 417 12.34 -19.49 -8.06
CA TRP A 417 12.21 -19.31 -6.62
C TRP A 417 11.92 -17.84 -6.26
N PHE A 418 12.66 -16.88 -6.81
CA PHE A 418 12.38 -15.45 -6.61
C PHE A 418 11.05 -15.02 -7.21
N LEU A 419 10.69 -15.56 -8.37
CA LEU A 419 9.38 -15.33 -8.97
C LEU A 419 8.24 -15.83 -8.07
N SER A 420 8.47 -16.91 -7.32
CA SER A 420 7.52 -17.40 -6.31
C SER A 420 7.33 -16.36 -5.18
N ILE A 421 8.39 -15.69 -4.74
CA ILE A 421 8.29 -14.61 -3.74
C ILE A 421 7.54 -13.40 -4.31
N ALA A 422 7.80 -13.01 -5.56
CA ALA A 422 7.03 -11.94 -6.21
C ALA A 422 5.53 -12.28 -6.30
N MET A 423 5.19 -13.54 -6.61
CA MET A 423 3.80 -14.02 -6.56
C MET A 423 3.22 -13.99 -5.14
N ALA A 424 4.02 -14.31 -4.13
CA ALA A 424 3.61 -14.25 -2.73
C ALA A 424 3.28 -12.82 -2.30
N GLN A 425 4.07 -11.82 -2.70
CA GLN A 425 3.79 -10.40 -2.46
C GLN A 425 2.45 -9.97 -3.08
N PHE A 426 2.24 -10.37 -4.33
CA PHE A 426 1.00 -10.11 -5.07
C PHE A 426 -0.24 -10.74 -4.40
N LEU A 427 -0.15 -12.04 -4.04
CA LEU A 427 -1.20 -12.73 -3.30
C LEU A 427 -1.42 -12.12 -1.92
N GLY A 428 -0.36 -11.67 -1.25
CA GLY A 428 -0.46 -10.94 0.01
C GLY A 428 -1.32 -9.69 -0.11
N GLY A 429 -1.13 -8.89 -1.16
CA GLY A 429 -2.02 -7.75 -1.45
C GLY A 429 -3.46 -8.15 -1.71
N THR A 430 -3.67 -9.23 -2.47
CA THR A 430 -5.01 -9.76 -2.75
C THR A 430 -5.71 -10.20 -1.46
N ILE A 431 -4.97 -10.83 -0.55
CA ILE A 431 -5.48 -11.21 0.79
C ILE A 431 -5.82 -9.96 1.60
N ALA A 432 -4.96 -8.94 1.59
CA ALA A 432 -5.18 -7.70 2.32
C ALA A 432 -6.45 -6.97 1.83
N LYS A 433 -6.81 -7.06 0.54
CA LYS A 433 -8.09 -6.52 0.04
C LYS A 433 -9.31 -7.11 0.76
N PHE A 434 -9.27 -8.33 1.31
CA PHE A 434 -10.38 -8.84 2.12
C PHE A 434 -10.50 -8.18 3.49
N THR A 435 -9.47 -7.47 3.96
CA THR A 435 -9.54 -6.61 5.15
C THR A 435 -9.90 -5.17 4.82
N SER A 436 -10.25 -4.87 3.55
CA SER A 436 -10.60 -3.51 3.16
C SER A 436 -11.87 -3.07 3.86
N THR A 437 -11.84 -1.86 4.40
CA THR A 437 -13.03 -1.18 4.87
C THR A 437 -13.40 -0.16 3.80
N GLU A 438 -14.62 -0.25 3.24
CA GLU A 438 -15.07 0.71 2.23
C GLU A 438 -15.15 2.10 2.87
N ARG A 439 -14.18 2.92 2.52
CA ARG A 439 -14.11 4.34 2.87
C ARG A 439 -15.01 5.08 1.87
N PHE A 440 -16.31 5.07 2.09
CA PHE A 440 -17.20 5.97 1.34
C PHE A 440 -16.93 7.41 1.77
N MET A 441 -16.86 8.35 0.83
CA MET A 441 -17.11 9.75 1.19
C MET A 441 -18.62 9.90 1.43
N GLU A 442 -19.05 9.72 2.67
CA GLU A 442 -20.43 10.02 3.07
C GLU A 442 -20.51 11.46 3.61
N THR A 443 -20.68 12.45 2.73
CA THR A 443 -21.30 13.71 3.16
C THR A 443 -22.81 13.47 3.22
N GLY A 444 -23.40 13.24 4.39
CA GLY A 444 -24.84 12.98 4.51
C GLY A 444 -25.39 13.25 5.90
N LEU A 445 -26.64 13.70 5.99
CA LEU A 445 -27.35 13.88 7.26
C LEU A 445 -28.03 12.56 7.67
N GLN A 446 -27.58 11.92 8.75
CA GLN A 446 -28.22 10.74 9.31
C GLN A 446 -29.23 11.17 10.38
N TYR A 447 -30.48 10.77 10.21
CA TYR A 447 -31.53 10.93 11.23
C TYR A 447 -32.07 9.56 11.68
N GLU A 448 -32.10 9.33 12.99
CA GLU A 448 -32.64 8.14 13.64
C GLU A 448 -33.72 8.54 14.65
N ALA A 449 -34.97 8.18 14.37
CA ALA A 449 -36.07 8.49 15.27
C ALA A 449 -35.98 7.67 16.57
N LYS A 450 -36.36 8.25 17.72
CA LYS A 450 -36.45 7.48 18.97
C LYS A 450 -37.42 6.32 18.81
N ALA A 451 -37.17 5.20 19.49
CA ALA A 451 -38.02 4.02 19.40
C ALA A 451 -39.49 4.38 19.64
N LYS A 452 -40.35 4.08 18.65
CA LYS A 452 -41.81 4.36 18.60
C LYS A 452 -42.23 5.81 18.29
N PHE A 453 -41.31 6.71 17.89
CA PHE A 453 -41.66 8.07 17.47
C PHE A 453 -42.49 8.07 16.16
N LEU A 454 -43.58 8.84 16.15
CA LEU A 454 -44.44 9.12 15.01
C LEU A 454 -44.83 10.61 15.08
N GLY A 455 -44.61 11.36 14.00
CA GLY A 455 -44.83 12.81 13.98
C GLY A 455 -43.75 13.56 13.19
N ASN A 456 -43.74 14.89 13.33
CA ASN A 456 -42.74 15.76 12.72
C ASN A 456 -41.63 16.10 13.73
N ASP A 457 -40.39 16.07 13.28
CA ASP A 457 -39.21 16.53 14.02
C ASP A 457 -38.48 17.57 13.17
N THR A 458 -37.96 18.64 13.78
CA THR A 458 -37.31 19.73 13.05
C THR A 458 -36.07 20.20 13.78
N PHE A 459 -35.00 20.46 13.03
CA PHE A 459 -33.75 20.98 13.56
C PHE A 459 -33.04 21.90 12.57
N LEU A 460 -32.03 22.62 13.04
CA LEU A 460 -31.32 23.65 12.29
C LEU A 460 -29.86 23.23 12.05
N ILE A 461 -29.36 23.43 10.83
CA ILE A 461 -27.98 23.19 10.43
C ILE A 461 -27.40 24.43 9.75
N ARG A 462 -26.10 24.68 9.85
CA ARG A 462 -25.42 25.76 9.12
C ARG A 462 -24.04 25.35 8.66
N THR A 463 -23.43 26.22 7.88
CA THR A 463 -22.16 25.97 7.18
C THR A 463 -21.16 27.05 7.58
N TYR A 464 -19.85 26.75 7.64
CA TYR A 464 -18.85 27.74 8.06
C TYR A 464 -17.47 27.57 7.40
N VAL A 465 -16.69 28.65 7.36
CA VAL A 465 -15.29 28.71 6.89
C VAL A 465 -14.42 29.37 7.94
N VAL A 466 -13.26 28.80 8.23
CA VAL A 466 -12.24 29.44 9.08
C VAL A 466 -11.25 30.24 8.20
N ASN A 467 -11.16 31.53 8.45
CA ASN A 467 -10.19 32.45 7.86
C ASN A 467 -9.04 32.77 8.84
N GLU A 468 -7.97 33.39 8.38
CA GLU A 468 -6.78 33.69 9.20
C GLU A 468 -7.09 34.51 10.47
N SER A 469 -8.18 35.28 10.47
CA SER A 469 -8.56 36.16 11.57
C SER A 469 -10.01 36.00 12.08
N ASP A 470 -10.87 35.22 11.39
CA ASP A 470 -12.29 35.10 11.75
C ASP A 470 -12.95 33.84 11.15
N THR A 471 -14.11 33.44 11.66
CA THR A 471 -14.94 32.35 11.13
C THR A 471 -16.23 32.92 10.52
N LEU A 472 -16.47 32.65 9.24
CA LEU A 472 -17.68 33.08 8.54
C LEU A 472 -18.72 31.96 8.57
N TYR A 473 -19.96 32.29 8.92
CA TYR A 473 -21.08 31.34 9.03
C TYR A 473 -22.19 31.67 8.01
N SER A 474 -22.90 30.65 7.52
CA SER A 474 -24.17 30.84 6.82
C SER A 474 -25.33 31.05 7.78
N GLU A 475 -26.46 31.51 7.23
CA GLU A 475 -27.77 31.39 7.89
C GLU A 475 -28.10 29.91 8.18
N PRO A 476 -28.86 29.61 9.26
CA PRO A 476 -29.30 28.25 9.54
C PRO A 476 -30.39 27.77 8.57
N LEU A 477 -30.20 26.58 8.01
CA LEU A 477 -31.19 25.83 7.23
C LEU A 477 -32.02 24.94 8.16
N ALA A 478 -33.35 25.04 8.06
CA ALA A 478 -34.27 24.15 8.77
C ALA A 478 -34.47 22.83 8.02
N VAL A 479 -34.28 21.71 8.72
CA VAL A 479 -34.55 20.36 8.21
C VAL A 479 -35.68 19.73 9.02
N THR A 480 -36.75 19.34 8.34
CA THR A 480 -37.94 18.74 8.95
C THR A 480 -38.15 17.31 8.47
N PHE A 481 -38.24 16.37 9.41
CA PHE A 481 -38.53 14.96 9.19
C PHE A 481 -39.96 14.62 9.60
N GLU A 482 -40.73 13.97 8.73
CA GLU A 482 -42.05 13.39 9.05
C GLU A 482 -41.95 11.87 9.14
N VAL A 483 -42.22 11.29 10.31
CA VAL A 483 -42.14 9.84 10.57
C VAL A 483 -43.54 9.23 10.64
N ALA A 484 -43.88 8.37 9.67
CA ALA A 484 -45.22 7.76 9.54
C ALA A 484 -45.20 6.24 9.28
N LYS A 485 -46.26 5.50 9.64
CA LYS A 485 -46.39 4.06 9.35
C LYS A 485 -46.98 3.79 7.96
N GLY A 486 -46.49 2.77 7.26
CA GLY A 486 -47.14 2.22 6.06
C GLY A 486 -46.85 2.93 4.75
N VAL A 487 -45.81 3.77 4.68
CA VAL A 487 -45.43 4.48 3.46
C VAL A 487 -44.61 3.54 2.56
N GLY A 488 -45.17 3.18 1.39
CA GLY A 488 -44.55 2.25 0.42
C GLY A 488 -43.44 2.85 -0.44
N GLU A 489 -43.28 4.18 -0.44
CA GLU A 489 -42.27 4.91 -1.21
C GLU A 489 -41.94 6.25 -0.55
N VAL A 490 -40.66 6.57 -0.39
CA VAL A 490 -40.20 7.86 0.14
C VAL A 490 -40.22 8.88 -1.00
N LYS A 491 -41.15 9.84 -0.94
CA LYS A 491 -41.11 11.02 -1.82
C LYS A 491 -40.51 12.19 -1.07
N VAL A 492 -39.35 12.65 -1.53
CA VAL A 492 -38.80 13.95 -1.12
C VAL A 492 -39.61 15.00 -1.88
N THR A 493 -40.31 15.88 -1.15
CA THR A 493 -41.21 16.88 -1.75
C THR A 493 -40.49 18.10 -2.31
N ASN A 494 -39.19 18.24 -2.04
CA ASN A 494 -38.27 19.06 -2.83
C ASN A 494 -37.33 18.12 -3.58
N ASP A 495 -37.48 18.06 -4.89
CA ASP A 495 -36.71 17.25 -5.83
C ASP A 495 -35.26 17.70 -6.01
N THR A 496 -34.92 18.92 -5.54
CA THR A 496 -33.58 19.48 -5.66
C THR A 496 -32.70 19.04 -4.49
N ILE A 497 -31.83 18.07 -4.74
CA ILE A 497 -30.89 17.51 -3.75
C ILE A 497 -29.46 18.06 -3.96
N PHE A 498 -29.18 18.66 -5.12
CA PHE A 498 -27.83 19.08 -5.50
C PHE A 498 -27.83 20.55 -5.92
N ARG A 499 -26.98 21.38 -5.30
CA ARG A 499 -26.63 22.72 -5.80
C ARG A 499 -25.14 22.74 -6.12
N VAL A 500 -24.66 23.53 -7.09
CA VAL A 500 -23.25 23.71 -7.50
C VAL A 500 -22.87 25.20 -7.50
N TYR A 501 -22.05 25.68 -6.57
CA TYR A 501 -21.66 27.09 -6.44
C TYR A 501 -20.34 27.30 -7.18
N ARG A 502 -20.29 28.34 -8.01
CA ARG A 502 -19.08 28.79 -8.69
C ARG A 502 -18.95 30.29 -8.55
N ALA A 503 -17.79 30.75 -8.09
CA ALA A 503 -17.46 32.15 -8.00
C ALA A 503 -16.65 32.56 -9.23
N LEU A 504 -17.02 33.67 -9.87
CA LEU A 504 -16.34 34.20 -11.06
C LEU A 504 -16.02 35.68 -10.89
N LYS A 505 -14.83 36.06 -11.35
CA LYS A 505 -14.53 37.48 -11.58
C LYS A 505 -15.34 37.95 -12.80
N PRO A 506 -15.70 39.24 -12.86
CA PRO A 506 -16.31 39.80 -14.06
C PRO A 506 -15.45 39.50 -15.30
N GLY A 507 -16.09 39.01 -16.37
CA GLY A 507 -15.40 38.60 -17.61
C GLY A 507 -14.71 37.23 -17.57
N ALA A 508 -14.80 36.46 -16.48
CA ALA A 508 -14.20 35.13 -16.40
C ALA A 508 -15.06 34.06 -17.11
N GLU A 509 -14.37 33.08 -17.73
CA GLU A 509 -14.94 31.84 -18.24
C GLU A 509 -14.72 30.72 -17.22
N VAL A 510 -15.74 29.88 -16.99
CA VAL A 510 -15.61 28.64 -16.21
C VAL A 510 -16.09 27.45 -17.01
N ARG A 511 -15.26 26.40 -17.00
CA ARG A 511 -15.57 25.09 -17.56
C ARG A 511 -15.75 24.10 -16.42
N THR A 512 -16.90 23.43 -16.37
CA THR A 512 -17.21 22.41 -15.35
C THR A 512 -17.62 21.13 -16.05
N GLY A 513 -16.86 20.06 -15.84
CA GLY A 513 -17.27 18.71 -16.25
C GLY A 513 -18.47 18.26 -15.42
N LEU A 514 -19.57 17.91 -16.08
CA LEU A 514 -20.77 17.44 -15.39
C LEU A 514 -20.64 15.97 -14.91
N ARG A 515 -19.64 15.24 -15.41
CA ARG A 515 -19.22 13.89 -14.93
C ARG A 515 -18.08 13.93 -13.92
N THR A 516 -17.88 15.06 -13.24
CA THR A 516 -16.85 15.16 -12.21
C THR A 516 -17.14 14.17 -11.07
N PRO A 517 -16.12 13.71 -10.33
CA PRO A 517 -16.30 12.83 -9.17
C PRO A 517 -17.26 13.39 -8.09
N LEU A 518 -17.58 14.68 -8.17
CA LEU A 518 -18.52 15.40 -7.30
C LEU A 518 -19.99 15.24 -7.71
N LEU A 519 -20.26 15.18 -9.03
CA LEU A 519 -21.62 15.06 -9.58
C LEU A 519 -21.99 13.62 -9.90
N ASP A 520 -21.00 12.82 -10.28
CA ASP A 520 -21.16 11.42 -10.65
C ASP A 520 -19.93 10.60 -10.18
N PRO A 521 -19.90 10.21 -8.89
CA PRO A 521 -18.80 9.44 -8.33
C PRO A 521 -18.75 8.00 -8.85
N THR A 522 -19.83 7.50 -9.47
CA THR A 522 -19.91 6.14 -10.02
C THR A 522 -19.56 6.09 -11.51
N GLY A 523 -19.69 7.21 -12.22
CA GLY A 523 -19.41 7.33 -13.65
C GLY A 523 -20.56 6.84 -14.54
N ASP A 524 -21.77 6.71 -13.98
CA ASP A 524 -22.92 6.08 -14.63
C ASP A 524 -23.85 7.08 -15.35
N LEU A 525 -23.70 8.40 -15.14
CA LEU A 525 -24.51 9.44 -15.79
C LEU A 525 -23.98 9.73 -17.19
N VAL A 526 -24.90 9.79 -18.16
CA VAL A 526 -24.53 9.86 -19.58
C VAL A 526 -25.17 11.04 -20.31
N THR A 527 -26.29 11.58 -19.82
CA THR A 527 -26.96 12.74 -20.43
C THR A 527 -27.49 13.72 -19.39
N PHE A 528 -27.37 15.02 -19.69
CA PHE A 528 -27.85 16.13 -18.86
C PHE A 528 -28.84 16.98 -19.67
N ASP A 529 -29.93 17.41 -19.04
CA ASP A 529 -30.90 18.36 -19.56
C ASP A 529 -30.91 19.59 -18.64
N ILE A 530 -30.58 20.75 -19.19
CA ILE A 530 -30.28 21.98 -18.44
C ILE A 530 -31.34 23.04 -18.78
N ASN A 531 -32.02 23.54 -17.76
CA ASN A 531 -32.98 24.63 -17.84
C ASN A 531 -32.59 25.73 -16.84
N GLY A 532 -32.24 26.92 -17.32
CA GLY A 532 -31.79 28.00 -16.44
C GLY A 532 -31.94 29.37 -17.09
N GLN A 533 -31.86 30.42 -16.28
CA GLN A 533 -31.75 31.79 -16.77
C GLN A 533 -30.41 32.37 -16.29
N ALA A 534 -29.50 32.57 -17.24
CA ALA A 534 -28.29 33.34 -17.00
C ALA A 534 -28.57 34.81 -17.33
N LYS A 535 -28.74 35.64 -16.31
CA LYS A 535 -28.98 37.07 -16.43
C LYS A 535 -27.69 37.87 -16.54
N TYR A 536 -26.62 37.36 -15.94
CA TYR A 536 -25.34 38.04 -15.78
C TYR A 536 -24.18 37.33 -16.50
N GLY A 537 -24.51 36.37 -17.37
CA GLY A 537 -23.59 35.67 -18.24
C GLY A 537 -24.31 34.90 -19.34
N SER A 538 -23.57 34.04 -20.03
CA SER A 538 -24.10 33.05 -20.97
C SER A 538 -23.55 31.67 -20.67
N TYR A 539 -24.27 30.63 -21.07
CA TYR A 539 -23.79 29.26 -20.94
C TYR A 539 -23.94 28.47 -22.24
N THR A 540 -23.04 27.52 -22.43
CA THR A 540 -23.04 26.57 -23.55
C THR A 540 -22.60 25.19 -23.05
N PHE A 541 -22.88 24.16 -23.84
CA PHE A 541 -22.49 22.79 -23.53
C PHE A 541 -21.63 22.24 -24.66
N GLU A 542 -20.41 21.81 -24.31
CA GLU A 542 -19.44 21.22 -25.23
C GLU A 542 -19.13 19.78 -24.75
N ASN A 543 -19.76 18.78 -25.39
CA ASN A 543 -19.64 17.34 -25.05
C ASN A 543 -20.15 16.97 -23.64
N ASP A 544 -19.26 16.91 -22.64
CA ASP A 544 -19.55 16.61 -21.23
C ASP A 544 -19.18 17.80 -20.31
N GLU A 545 -18.74 18.92 -20.92
CA GLU A 545 -18.35 20.15 -20.23
C GLU A 545 -19.42 21.23 -20.37
N PHE A 546 -19.82 21.76 -19.23
CA PHE A 546 -20.59 23.00 -19.12
C PHE A 546 -19.64 24.19 -19.14
N VAL A 547 -19.86 25.15 -20.03
CA VAL A 547 -19.07 26.37 -20.15
C VAL A 547 -19.95 27.57 -19.83
N TYR A 548 -19.60 28.35 -18.81
CA TYR A 548 -20.27 29.61 -18.46
C TYR A 548 -19.32 30.79 -18.61
N ASN A 549 -19.82 31.84 -19.26
CA ASN A 549 -19.11 33.09 -19.51
C ASN A 549 -19.79 34.23 -18.75
N ALA A 550 -19.12 34.77 -17.73
CA ALA A 550 -19.63 35.91 -16.97
C ALA A 550 -19.52 37.21 -17.78
N TYR A 551 -20.57 38.02 -17.81
CA TYR A 551 -20.51 39.35 -18.41
C TYR A 551 -19.83 40.36 -17.48
N GLU A 552 -19.33 41.46 -18.05
CA GLU A 552 -18.93 42.63 -17.24
C GLU A 552 -20.18 43.27 -16.63
N LEU A 553 -20.13 43.55 -15.33
CA LEU A 553 -21.24 44.11 -14.56
C LEU A 553 -21.01 45.60 -14.26
N PRO A 554 -22.06 46.44 -14.21
CA PRO A 554 -21.94 47.82 -13.73
C PRO A 554 -21.48 47.89 -12.27
N ASP A 555 -20.71 48.91 -11.90
CA ASP A 555 -20.17 49.11 -10.54
C ASP A 555 -21.23 49.06 -9.42
N SER A 556 -22.45 49.50 -9.70
CA SER A 556 -23.58 49.46 -8.76
C SER A 556 -24.06 48.05 -8.43
N VAL A 557 -23.75 47.07 -9.30
CA VAL A 557 -24.15 45.67 -9.20
C VAL A 557 -23.02 44.83 -8.59
N LEU A 558 -21.76 45.22 -8.83
CA LEU A 558 -20.56 44.53 -8.36
C LEU A 558 -20.42 44.46 -6.83
N GLN A 559 -20.89 45.47 -6.11
CA GLN A 559 -20.81 45.50 -4.64
C GLN A 559 -21.78 44.53 -3.94
N ALA A 560 -22.81 44.06 -4.64
CA ALA A 560 -23.87 43.26 -4.04
C ALA A 560 -23.59 41.75 -4.01
N GLY A 561 -22.63 41.26 -4.82
CA GLY A 561 -22.44 39.82 -5.06
C GLY A 561 -23.67 39.24 -5.77
N VAL A 562 -23.57 39.05 -7.09
CA VAL A 562 -24.76 38.74 -7.89
C VAL A 562 -24.77 37.30 -8.35
N VAL A 563 -25.97 36.71 -8.36
CA VAL A 563 -26.18 35.28 -8.54
C VAL A 563 -27.01 34.97 -9.79
N ASP A 564 -26.53 34.04 -10.61
CA ASP A 564 -27.30 33.34 -11.64
C ASP A 564 -27.59 31.89 -11.21
N THR A 565 -28.76 31.35 -11.58
CA THR A 565 -29.15 29.96 -11.28
C THR A 565 -29.47 29.18 -12.54
N ILE A 566 -28.87 28.00 -12.66
CA ILE A 566 -28.96 27.11 -13.80
C ILE A 566 -29.40 25.73 -13.30
N SER A 567 -30.65 25.37 -13.49
CA SER A 567 -31.16 24.06 -13.07
C SER A 567 -30.83 22.99 -14.12
N PHE A 568 -30.59 21.76 -13.71
CA PHE A 568 -30.32 20.64 -14.59
C PHE A 568 -30.88 19.33 -14.04
N ARG A 569 -31.11 18.37 -14.94
CA ARG A 569 -31.51 17.00 -14.63
C ARG A 569 -30.63 16.02 -15.39
N ALA A 570 -30.19 14.94 -14.75
CA ALA A 570 -29.24 13.97 -15.29
C ALA A 570 -29.85 12.57 -15.36
N PHE A 571 -29.44 11.76 -16.35
CA PHE A 571 -29.96 10.42 -16.62
C PHE A 571 -28.86 9.36 -16.80
N GLU A 572 -29.14 8.15 -16.31
CA GLU A 572 -28.41 6.92 -16.63
C GLU A 572 -28.91 6.35 -17.97
N THR A 573 -28.02 6.05 -18.93
CA THR A 573 -28.42 5.59 -20.28
C THR A 573 -29.11 4.24 -20.28
N GLU A 574 -28.68 3.32 -19.42
CA GLU A 574 -29.24 1.95 -19.35
C GLU A 574 -30.50 1.85 -18.48
N LYS A 575 -30.77 2.86 -17.64
CA LYS A 575 -31.93 2.92 -16.74
C LYS A 575 -32.48 4.34 -16.63
N GLN A 576 -33.31 4.73 -17.60
CA GLN A 576 -33.93 6.08 -17.68
C GLN A 576 -34.78 6.48 -16.46
N GLU A 577 -35.14 5.53 -15.61
CA GLU A 577 -35.89 5.79 -14.36
C GLU A 577 -35.01 6.41 -13.26
N ARG A 578 -33.68 6.35 -13.39
CA ARG A 578 -32.75 6.96 -12.43
C ARG A 578 -32.41 8.39 -12.87
N VAL A 579 -33.12 9.35 -12.29
CA VAL A 579 -33.00 10.78 -12.60
C VAL A 579 -32.48 11.55 -11.40
N THR A 580 -31.47 12.38 -11.61
CA THR A 580 -30.92 13.28 -10.59
C THR A 580 -31.18 14.72 -10.97
N TYR A 581 -31.78 15.53 -10.09
CA TYR A 581 -32.00 16.97 -10.31
C TYR A 581 -31.00 17.79 -9.51
N GLY A 582 -30.48 18.87 -10.12
CA GLY A 582 -29.59 19.81 -9.44
C GLY A 582 -29.70 21.23 -9.98
N GLU A 583 -29.08 22.17 -9.28
CA GLU A 583 -28.93 23.57 -9.71
C GLU A 583 -27.47 23.97 -9.66
N MET A 584 -27.01 24.80 -10.58
CA MET A 584 -25.71 25.45 -10.52
C MET A 584 -25.94 26.94 -10.28
N ILE A 585 -25.28 27.47 -9.27
CA ILE A 585 -25.42 28.83 -8.80
C ILE A 585 -24.09 29.54 -9.05
N ILE A 586 -24.10 30.53 -9.94
CA ILE A 586 -22.92 31.29 -10.31
C ILE A 586 -22.95 32.63 -9.59
N THR A 587 -21.95 32.90 -8.75
CA THR A 587 -21.78 34.19 -8.08
C THR A 587 -20.70 34.99 -8.78
N ILE A 588 -21.01 36.21 -9.23
CA ILE A 588 -20.05 37.11 -9.87
C ILE A 588 -19.71 38.25 -8.91
N SER A 589 -18.41 38.44 -8.61
CA SER A 589 -17.94 39.52 -7.74
C SER A 589 -16.43 39.80 -7.83
N ASN A 590 -16.00 40.92 -7.26
CA ASN A 590 -14.62 41.43 -7.35
C ASN A 590 -13.65 40.90 -6.27
N GLU A 591 -14.16 40.49 -5.11
CA GLU A 591 -13.31 39.93 -4.03
C GLU A 591 -13.12 38.42 -4.22
N GLU A 592 -12.00 37.85 -3.79
CA GLU A 592 -11.78 36.39 -3.89
C GLU A 592 -12.42 35.61 -2.73
N VAL A 593 -13.05 36.28 -1.75
CA VAL A 593 -13.57 35.65 -0.54
C VAL A 593 -15.02 36.06 -0.33
N PHE A 594 -15.95 35.11 -0.49
CA PHE A 594 -17.35 35.30 -0.12
C PHE A 594 -17.77 34.33 0.98
N ALA A 595 -18.70 34.82 1.80
CA ALA A 595 -19.28 34.09 2.92
C ALA A 595 -20.08 32.86 2.43
N PRO A 596 -20.21 31.82 3.27
CA PRO A 596 -21.14 30.73 3.01
C PRO A 596 -22.58 31.28 2.96
N VAL A 597 -23.32 31.02 1.88
CA VAL A 597 -24.71 31.45 1.72
C VAL A 597 -25.61 30.24 1.88
N ALA A 598 -26.55 30.29 2.84
CA ALA A 598 -27.64 29.33 2.94
C ALA A 598 -28.93 29.94 2.38
N ILE A 599 -29.76 29.12 1.74
CA ILE A 599 -31.05 29.56 1.18
C ILE A 599 -32.16 29.32 2.21
N ASN A 600 -33.10 30.28 2.34
CA ASN A 600 -34.16 30.31 3.37
C ASN A 600 -35.29 29.26 3.25
N THR A 601 -35.12 28.20 2.46
CA THR A 601 -36.19 27.20 2.24
C THR A 601 -35.95 25.93 3.03
N ALA A 602 -36.88 25.57 3.92
CA ALA A 602 -36.79 24.35 4.72
C ALA A 602 -36.78 23.07 3.86
N LEU A 603 -35.91 22.12 4.22
CA LEU A 603 -35.86 20.79 3.61
C LEU A 603 -36.83 19.84 4.32
N ASN A 604 -37.78 19.27 3.59
CA ASN A 604 -38.81 18.38 4.14
C ASN A 604 -38.62 16.94 3.66
N VAL A 605 -38.47 16.00 4.60
CA VAL A 605 -38.18 14.59 4.32
C VAL A 605 -39.18 13.67 5.02
N LYS A 606 -39.81 12.76 4.27
CA LYS A 606 -40.75 11.77 4.83
C LYS A 606 -40.07 10.42 5.01
N VAL A 607 -40.19 9.80 6.19
CA VAL A 607 -39.52 8.53 6.52
C VAL A 607 -40.53 7.50 7.07
N PRO A 608 -40.56 6.26 6.55
CA PRO A 608 -41.40 5.20 7.10
C PRO A 608 -40.86 4.68 8.44
N ALA A 609 -41.73 4.45 9.42
CA ALA A 609 -41.37 3.99 10.77
C ALA A 609 -40.61 2.65 10.82
N SER A 610 -40.78 1.76 9.84
CA SER A 610 -40.05 0.47 9.75
C SER A 610 -38.58 0.65 9.32
N THR A 611 -38.32 1.66 8.50
CA THR A 611 -36.98 2.06 8.03
C THR A 611 -36.20 2.74 9.16
N ALA A 612 -36.86 3.53 10.00
CA ALA A 612 -36.25 4.19 11.16
C ALA A 612 -35.61 3.21 12.19
N ILE A 613 -35.93 1.91 12.13
CA ILE A 613 -35.41 0.88 13.05
C ILE A 613 -34.31 0.01 12.40
N LYS A 614 -34.14 0.04 11.06
CA LYS A 614 -33.22 -0.87 10.34
C LYS A 614 -32.46 -0.27 9.15
N LYS A 615 -32.72 0.98 8.78
CA LYS A 615 -32.00 1.69 7.72
C LYS A 615 -31.82 3.12 8.19
N SER A 616 -30.57 3.49 8.46
CA SER A 616 -30.13 4.88 8.28
C SER A 616 -30.75 5.38 6.97
N VAL A 617 -31.37 6.56 6.99
CA VAL A 617 -31.59 7.29 5.73
C VAL A 617 -30.19 7.66 5.26
N SER A 618 -29.56 6.75 4.52
CA SER A 618 -28.11 6.69 4.41
C SER A 618 -27.54 7.73 3.46
N THR A 619 -28.37 8.60 2.89
CA THR A 619 -27.90 9.84 2.26
C THR A 619 -29.10 10.74 1.96
N ILE A 620 -29.32 11.77 2.78
CA ILE A 620 -29.76 13.04 2.20
C ILE A 620 -28.44 13.73 1.86
N ASN A 621 -28.08 13.72 0.58
CA ASN A 621 -27.03 14.58 0.09
C ASN A 621 -27.55 16.01 0.25
N VAL A 622 -27.26 16.66 1.38
CA VAL A 622 -27.39 18.12 1.46
C VAL A 622 -26.13 18.67 0.80
N LEU A 623 -25.97 18.44 -0.50
CA LEU A 623 -24.90 19.06 -1.28
C LEU A 623 -25.38 20.45 -1.69
N GLU A 624 -25.51 21.34 -0.71
CA GLU A 624 -25.20 22.75 -0.94
C GLU A 624 -23.66 22.87 -0.81
N ASN A 625 -22.97 23.25 -1.89
CA ASN A 625 -21.51 23.16 -2.00
C ASN A 625 -20.75 23.86 -0.90
N PHE A 626 -19.56 23.31 -0.69
CA PHE A 626 -18.60 23.76 0.28
C PHE A 626 -17.24 24.01 -0.36
N TYR A 627 -17.17 25.02 -1.23
CA TYR A 627 -15.90 25.58 -1.68
C TYR A 627 -15.90 27.10 -1.53
N VAL A 628 -14.85 27.59 -0.88
CA VAL A 628 -14.41 28.97 -0.99
C VAL A 628 -13.67 29.11 -2.33
N ALA A 629 -13.69 30.29 -2.97
CA ALA A 629 -13.12 30.48 -4.31
C ALA A 629 -11.61 30.17 -4.41
N ASP A 630 -10.92 30.05 -3.28
CA ASP A 630 -9.51 29.67 -3.16
C ASP A 630 -9.26 28.17 -2.90
N GLY A 631 -10.32 27.33 -2.88
CA GLY A 631 -10.22 25.88 -2.67
C GLY A 631 -10.17 25.44 -1.22
N ARG A 632 -10.38 26.33 -0.23
CA ARG A 632 -10.54 25.94 1.18
C ARG A 632 -11.82 25.14 1.43
N GLU A 633 -11.73 24.20 2.37
CA GLU A 633 -12.84 23.34 2.78
C GLU A 633 -13.88 24.11 3.61
N LEU A 634 -15.16 24.03 3.23
CA LEU A 634 -16.27 24.52 4.04
C LEU A 634 -16.77 23.39 4.97
N GLN A 635 -17.14 23.76 6.19
CA GLN A 635 -17.50 22.85 7.28
C GLN A 635 -19.00 22.94 7.59
N LEU A 636 -19.56 21.89 8.22
CA LEU A 636 -20.97 21.81 8.66
C LEU A 636 -21.08 21.87 10.19
N GLU A 637 -22.15 22.50 10.70
CA GLU A 637 -22.45 22.63 12.13
C GLU A 637 -23.94 22.41 12.41
N MET A 638 -24.26 21.72 13.51
CA MET A 638 -25.64 21.54 13.99
C MET A 638 -25.96 22.70 14.92
N VAL A 639 -26.94 23.53 14.54
CA VAL A 639 -27.34 24.72 15.30
C VAL A 639 -28.36 24.35 16.37
N SER A 640 -29.25 23.40 16.08
CA SER A 640 -30.17 22.82 17.06
C SER A 640 -30.31 21.32 16.83
N GLU A 641 -30.53 20.54 17.90
CA GLU A 641 -30.78 19.10 17.80
C GLU A 641 -32.28 18.80 17.59
N PRO A 642 -32.63 17.66 16.97
CA PRO A 642 -34.01 17.16 16.92
C PRO A 642 -34.55 16.77 18.30
N GLU A 643 -35.86 16.96 18.54
CA GLU A 643 -36.52 16.59 19.81
C GLU A 643 -36.96 15.11 19.84
N GLY A 644 -37.46 14.63 18.71
CA GLY A 644 -38.10 13.31 18.52
C GLY A 644 -37.14 12.19 18.09
N GLY A 645 -35.92 12.54 17.68
CA GLY A 645 -34.90 11.63 17.19
C GLY A 645 -33.48 12.05 17.56
N TYR A 646 -32.53 11.51 16.83
CA TYR A 646 -31.12 11.84 16.86
C TYR A 646 -30.70 12.16 15.43
N ALA A 647 -30.07 13.31 15.21
CA ALA A 647 -29.49 13.68 13.92
C ALA A 647 -27.99 13.87 14.07
N ASN A 648 -27.23 13.40 13.10
CA ASN A 648 -25.80 13.62 13.02
C ASN A 648 -25.39 13.80 11.56
N PHE A 649 -24.34 14.58 11.32
CA PHE A 649 -23.69 14.59 10.02
C PHE A 649 -22.79 13.35 9.94
N GLY A 650 -22.99 12.53 8.90
CA GLY A 650 -21.95 11.64 8.42
C GLY A 650 -20.70 12.47 8.14
N ASN A 651 -19.54 11.94 8.53
CA ASN A 651 -18.29 12.68 8.48
C ASN A 651 -18.01 13.16 7.04
N VAL A 652 -17.98 14.47 6.85
CA VAL A 652 -17.33 15.12 5.71
C VAL A 652 -15.90 14.59 5.67
N MET A 653 -15.50 14.02 4.53
CA MET A 653 -14.28 13.23 4.32
C MET A 653 -14.14 12.03 5.26
N ASN A 654 -14.51 10.86 4.72
CA ASN A 654 -14.08 9.54 5.19
C ASN A 654 -14.54 9.25 6.63
N PRO A 655 -15.76 8.73 6.88
CA PRO A 655 -16.05 8.21 8.18
C PRO A 655 -15.14 7.00 8.37
N PHE A 656 -14.05 7.22 9.08
CA PHE A 656 -13.27 6.18 9.72
C PHE A 656 -14.28 5.19 10.27
N VAL A 657 -14.33 4.00 9.66
CA VAL A 657 -15.11 2.90 10.18
C VAL A 657 -14.45 2.64 11.53
N GLY A 658 -15.12 3.03 12.61
CA GLY A 658 -14.54 3.02 13.95
C GLY A 658 -14.03 1.63 14.32
N PRO A 659 -13.15 1.50 15.33
CA PRO A 659 -12.47 0.24 15.59
C PRO A 659 -13.46 -0.89 15.88
N THR A 660 -14.62 -0.58 16.48
CA THR A 660 -15.73 -1.52 16.71
C THR A 660 -16.33 -2.10 15.43
N LYS A 661 -16.35 -1.33 14.34
CA LYS A 661 -16.87 -1.73 13.03
C LYS A 661 -15.81 -2.37 12.14
N THR A 662 -14.52 -2.23 12.43
CA THR A 662 -13.45 -2.84 11.62
C THR A 662 -12.89 -4.10 12.25
N ILE A 663 -12.94 -4.23 13.57
CA ILE A 663 -12.27 -5.31 14.31
C ILE A 663 -12.72 -6.70 13.84
N HIS A 664 -14.01 -6.87 13.54
CA HIS A 664 -14.55 -8.15 13.09
C HIS A 664 -14.11 -8.50 11.67
N ILE A 665 -13.91 -7.51 10.80
CA ILE A 665 -13.40 -7.72 9.43
C ILE A 665 -11.97 -8.27 9.50
N TYR A 666 -11.09 -7.58 10.23
CA TYR A 666 -9.72 -8.04 10.44
C TYR A 666 -9.67 -9.39 11.15
N SER A 667 -10.45 -9.58 12.22
CA SER A 667 -10.51 -10.83 12.98
C SER A 667 -10.93 -12.01 12.09
N ASN A 668 -11.93 -11.83 11.22
CA ASN A 668 -12.39 -12.88 10.30
C ASN A 668 -11.29 -13.28 9.31
N VAL A 669 -10.63 -12.32 8.66
CA VAL A 669 -9.54 -12.62 7.72
C VAL A 669 -8.37 -13.26 8.43
N PHE A 670 -7.95 -12.72 9.59
CA PHE A 670 -6.87 -13.30 10.39
C PHE A 670 -7.22 -14.70 10.90
N PHE A 671 -8.49 -15.00 11.16
CA PHE A 671 -8.95 -16.35 11.48
C PHE A 671 -8.78 -17.32 10.31
N TYR A 672 -9.14 -16.92 9.08
CA TYR A 672 -8.88 -17.74 7.90
C TYR A 672 -7.38 -17.96 7.71
N LEU A 673 -6.56 -16.91 7.87
CA LEU A 673 -5.10 -17.03 7.78
C LEU A 673 -4.54 -17.98 8.85
N PHE A 674 -5.04 -17.92 10.08
CA PHE A 674 -4.70 -18.84 11.16
C PHE A 674 -4.96 -20.30 10.77
N ILE A 675 -6.20 -20.61 10.37
CA ILE A 675 -6.61 -21.98 10.04
C ILE A 675 -5.88 -22.50 8.80
N ILE A 676 -5.77 -21.69 7.74
CA ILE A 676 -5.09 -22.09 6.50
C ILE A 676 -3.60 -22.34 6.76
N ALA A 677 -2.92 -21.48 7.53
CA ALA A 677 -1.51 -21.67 7.84
C ALA A 677 -1.26 -22.93 8.67
N LEU A 678 -2.09 -23.20 9.69
CA LEU A 678 -2.03 -24.44 10.47
C LEU A 678 -2.25 -25.68 9.59
N ALA A 679 -3.32 -25.68 8.79
CA ALA A 679 -3.64 -26.79 7.90
C ALA A 679 -2.51 -27.03 6.89
N THR A 680 -1.97 -25.97 6.30
CA THR A 680 -0.84 -26.04 5.38
C THR A 680 0.38 -26.62 6.09
N GLY A 681 0.71 -26.16 7.31
CA GLY A 681 1.80 -26.71 8.10
C GLY A 681 1.65 -28.20 8.39
N VAL A 682 0.43 -28.67 8.73
CA VAL A 682 0.13 -30.09 8.92
C VAL A 682 0.32 -30.89 7.63
N VAL A 683 -0.13 -30.36 6.48
CA VAL A 683 0.08 -30.99 5.17
C VAL A 683 1.58 -31.11 4.85
N VAL A 684 2.37 -30.05 5.04
CA VAL A 684 3.83 -30.12 4.84
C VAL A 684 4.46 -31.16 5.76
N PHE A 685 4.03 -31.21 7.02
CA PHE A 685 4.51 -32.20 7.98
C PHE A 685 4.19 -33.63 7.55
N ALA A 686 2.96 -33.89 7.09
CA ALA A 686 2.54 -35.19 6.58
C ALA A 686 3.30 -35.60 5.31
N LEU A 687 3.63 -34.64 4.44
CA LEU A 687 4.45 -34.86 3.24
C LEU A 687 5.95 -34.99 3.56
N SER A 688 6.39 -34.61 4.76
CA SER A 688 7.80 -34.53 5.12
C SER A 688 8.59 -35.84 4.92
N PRO A 689 8.06 -37.05 5.20
CA PRO A 689 8.81 -38.28 4.96
C PRO A 689 9.08 -38.51 3.46
N LEU A 690 8.07 -38.23 2.61
CA LEU A 690 8.18 -38.36 1.16
C LEU A 690 9.16 -37.34 0.58
N LEU A 691 9.01 -36.07 0.96
CA LEU A 691 9.88 -34.99 0.50
C LEU A 691 11.33 -35.23 0.96
N ASN A 692 11.53 -35.68 2.19
CA ASN A 692 12.86 -36.01 2.69
C ASN A 692 13.49 -37.18 1.95
N LYS A 693 12.70 -38.19 1.57
CA LYS A 693 13.16 -39.30 0.72
C LYS A 693 13.64 -38.78 -0.64
N TRP A 694 12.82 -37.98 -1.32
CA TRP A 694 13.16 -37.38 -2.63
C TRP A 694 14.36 -36.41 -2.58
N GLN A 695 14.66 -35.81 -1.43
CA GLN A 695 15.87 -35.02 -1.24
C GLN A 695 17.16 -35.86 -1.23
N HIS A 696 17.06 -37.13 -0.84
CA HIS A 696 18.20 -38.01 -0.58
C HIS A 696 18.25 -39.22 -1.53
N SER A 697 17.56 -39.17 -2.67
CA SER A 697 17.43 -40.27 -3.63
C SER A 697 18.78 -40.84 -4.12
N ASP A 698 19.84 -40.03 -4.09
CA ASP A 698 21.22 -40.42 -4.40
C ASP A 698 21.78 -41.48 -3.45
N LYS A 699 21.31 -41.53 -2.19
CA LYS A 699 21.80 -42.46 -1.16
C LYS A 699 21.17 -43.85 -1.27
N GLU A 700 20.00 -43.98 -1.91
CA GLU A 700 19.35 -45.29 -2.13
C GLU A 700 20.04 -46.08 -3.26
N GLY A 701 20.65 -45.40 -4.24
CA GLY A 701 21.36 -46.03 -5.37
C GLY A 701 22.77 -46.54 -5.06
N GLN A 702 23.24 -46.43 -3.81
CA GLN A 702 24.52 -46.98 -3.35
C GLN A 702 24.36 -48.22 -2.45
N SER A 703 23.11 -48.64 -2.20
CA SER A 703 22.76 -49.79 -1.36
C SER A 703 22.11 -50.97 -2.13
N GLU A 704 22.07 -50.88 -3.46
CA GLU A 704 21.84 -51.99 -4.39
C GLU A 704 23.13 -52.23 -5.19
#